data_AF-A0A927TT90-F1
#
_entry.id   AF-A0A927TT90-F1
#
_cell.length_a   1.000
_cell.length_b   1.000
_cell.length_c   1.000
_cell.angle_alpha   90.00
_cell.angle_beta   90.00
_cell.angle_gamma   90.00
#
_symmetry.space_group_name_H-M   'P 1'
#
loop_
_entity.id
_entity.type
_entity.pdbx_description
1 polymer ?
#
loop_
_entity_poly.entity_id
_entity_poly.type
_entity_poly.pdbx_seq_one_letter_code
_entity_poly.pdbx_strand_id
1 'polypeptide(L)'
;MNKVVKKLGSAFMTLCMIISLLSGNIPGVETIFADDAYGVLQNGELTSSIDGWTLKGLDFDEPGELDQGYSFKEGYLSLYTNDSNEGTDISVTQTVSNVQAGSYILSFAAVGNDGKNNMTMTIEDVTSGASKKVTVVPAGWDNWSNILSSEELQVAEGDDIKITFAGNLVGKEWYGFKNVKLTNTALTVDADITVEKVDGLSEDFIHGIDISTYMTQIQSGAKYYDENGEEQEMFQLFKDAGVNYVRIRVWNCPFRVDGNGDYLYVDEEGNEYTADKVTTAKDEHGFDVYTLTDTKNVVYREGYGAGNCDVDTAIAIAKIAQQYDMKILIDFHYSDFWADPAKKTVPKAWKNMSVDEKAKALADYTTESLQAMKDAGVEVSMVQVGNEINNGMAGETGEASYTLLAAGCNAVRALDPDIQIAIHYADPHREGFSVGKAAALASHNIDYDVFASSYYSFWHGTTENLTKVLKTIATTYNKKVMVAEVSYPWTLEDGDGADNVVNASTSDLNYSIDAEGQAAAVRDAIAAVSAVGDAGIGTFYWEAAWTPVNNYIGAAEEDKEAVLAENIRMWENYGSGWASKWVGPEYDGYDAGVSKDMSTHGSQWDNQGFFDFDGRVLPSINVYKYVYTGADGPIKVNDVENAEVTVKYGVKPKLPATTTVNLNNGTSVENVPVSWDAGEVEEIATKDYGSYTLTGLLGAFSYDSKGSLIEVTEGTYSMDCTVNISGTNYVPNGGFEEGQGNWTISGSGGPNVSTDAGNAHTGVKYVTSWSESPMDYTVEQTFDTTDIPAGKYMLTAFYQGTNVASVDESASLYVRVTDQNDEVKEYKTNDIKIPNTWKIFHQAKVTGIEIGDTVKSITVGTHMVCAAGWAVVDDIQMFNYAEAAGDLEEKASGLETTVTAENADAIREAIEDYEALSDELKNYLNDETVKKIETIAGAYDQYTVKAVAEQIKQVRDIAVNADSRAKIEAAKEAYVALTDVQKELLDKELVKALMDKCEAIAKADSVSAMIEALGEVSLTDECREAIQAAKAAYDGLSDAQKTLVSKETLAKLEAAQQDYKAKEAQAAKEEAAKKAAEEAAKKAADEAAKKATSARNPQAAGTVLTVGANRYTVTSASATAPEVAFKQATDKKAKKVTIPAAIQHNGVVYKVTSIANNALKGYKKMTTVTIGENIISIGKNAFSGDSRLKKITIKSASLKKIGKNAFKGISKKATIKVPKKQKKAYTKLLKKKGQASTVKIK
;
A
#
# COMPACT_ATOMS: atom_id res chain seq x y z
N MET A 1 13.12 -44.06 -28.39
CA MET A 1 12.63 -45.39 -28.84
C MET A 1 12.25 -46.20 -27.61
N ASN A 2 10.92 -46.34 -27.48
CA ASN A 2 10.10 -46.96 -26.45
C ASN A 2 10.68 -48.20 -25.72
N LYS A 3 10.38 -48.26 -24.42
CA LYS A 3 10.63 -49.32 -23.41
C LYS A 3 11.90 -49.21 -22.54
N VAL A 4 12.22 -48.03 -22.00
CA VAL A 4 12.95 -47.89 -20.70
C VAL A 4 12.41 -46.72 -19.83
N VAL A 5 11.44 -45.93 -20.32
CA VAL A 5 10.99 -44.67 -19.68
C VAL A 5 9.86 -44.85 -18.63
N LYS A 6 9.41 -46.09 -18.35
CA LYS A 6 8.32 -46.36 -17.38
C LYS A 6 8.78 -46.79 -15.96
N LYS A 7 9.99 -46.45 -15.56
CA LYS A 7 10.52 -46.63 -14.19
C LYS A 7 11.54 -45.54 -13.87
N LEU A 8 11.08 -44.29 -13.64
CA LEU A 8 11.88 -43.19 -13.04
C LEU A 8 11.06 -41.90 -12.83
N GLY A 9 9.76 -42.00 -12.52
CA GLY A 9 8.88 -40.86 -12.27
C GLY A 9 8.20 -40.92 -10.90
N SER A 10 8.96 -41.24 -9.85
CA SER A 10 8.46 -41.26 -8.45
C SER A 10 9.61 -41.13 -7.44
N ALA A 11 10.64 -40.33 -7.76
CA ALA A 11 11.77 -40.09 -6.86
C ALA A 11 12.46 -38.73 -7.14
N PHE A 12 11.67 -37.73 -7.53
CA PHE A 12 12.15 -36.36 -7.73
C PHE A 12 11.38 -35.31 -6.91
N MET A 13 10.51 -35.78 -6.01
CA MET A 13 9.71 -34.98 -5.06
C MET A 13 9.98 -35.44 -3.61
N THR A 14 11.25 -35.79 -3.30
CA THR A 14 11.68 -36.24 -1.95
C THR A 14 13.16 -35.95 -1.68
N LEU A 15 13.75 -34.96 -2.36
CA LEU A 15 15.14 -34.55 -2.11
C LEU A 15 15.36 -33.03 -2.10
N CYS A 16 14.29 -32.26 -1.86
CA CYS A 16 14.38 -30.85 -1.48
C CYS A 16 13.97 -30.59 -0.01
N MET A 17 13.49 -31.61 0.71
CA MET A 17 13.11 -31.52 2.14
C MET A 17 14.16 -32.09 3.12
N ILE A 18 15.40 -32.37 2.69
CA ILE A 18 16.46 -32.88 3.59
C ILE A 18 17.80 -32.18 3.32
N ILE A 19 17.83 -30.85 3.41
CA ILE A 19 19.04 -30.05 3.76
C ILE A 19 18.59 -28.81 4.57
N SER A 20 17.82 -29.02 5.63
CA SER A 20 17.51 -27.98 6.65
C SER A 20 17.81 -28.47 8.07
N LEU A 21 18.23 -29.72 8.24
CA LEU A 21 18.54 -30.33 9.52
C LEU A 21 19.97 -30.85 9.48
N LEU A 22 20.93 -30.02 9.91
CA LEU A 22 22.19 -30.36 10.60
C LEU A 22 23.19 -29.19 10.53
N SER A 23 22.94 -28.14 11.31
CA SER A 23 24.02 -27.29 11.83
C SER A 23 23.65 -26.74 13.21
N GLY A 24 23.57 -27.65 14.18
CA GLY A 24 23.67 -27.29 15.59
C GLY A 24 25.09 -26.83 15.93
N ASN A 25 25.16 -25.60 16.43
CA ASN A 25 26.18 -24.98 17.30
C ASN A 25 27.61 -24.74 16.77
N ILE A 26 27.96 -23.45 16.62
CA ILE A 26 29.17 -22.87 17.23
C ILE A 26 28.77 -21.56 17.96
N PRO A 27 29.36 -21.28 19.14
CA PRO A 27 28.90 -20.28 20.11
C PRO A 27 29.52 -18.89 19.92
N GLY A 28 28.85 -17.88 20.44
CA GLY A 28 29.41 -16.53 20.68
C GLY A 28 28.82 -15.43 19.80
N VAL A 29 27.49 -15.34 19.72
CA VAL A 29 26.75 -14.10 19.49
C VAL A 29 25.72 -14.08 20.61
N GLU A 30 25.73 -13.02 21.42
CA GLU A 30 24.68 -12.78 22.41
C GLU A 30 23.33 -12.74 21.70
N THR A 31 22.40 -13.55 22.19
CA THR A 31 21.04 -13.72 21.70
C THR A 31 20.30 -12.40 21.68
N ILE A 32 20.14 -11.81 20.50
CA ILE A 32 18.95 -11.02 20.17
C ILE A 32 17.90 -12.06 19.78
N PHE A 33 16.86 -12.21 20.61
CA PHE A 33 15.76 -13.13 20.34
C PHE A 33 15.03 -12.66 19.08
N ALA A 34 15.07 -13.48 18.03
CA ALA A 34 14.16 -13.37 16.90
C ALA A 34 12.79 -13.90 17.35
N ASP A 35 11.76 -13.10 17.10
CA ASP A 35 10.38 -13.25 17.53
C ASP A 35 9.51 -13.41 16.28
N ASP A 36 8.76 -14.51 16.14
CA ASP A 36 7.83 -14.64 15.02
C ASP A 36 6.70 -15.66 15.26
N ALA A 37 6.95 -16.84 15.84
CA ALA A 37 5.92 -17.89 15.91
C ALA A 37 5.14 -17.97 17.25
N TYR A 38 5.82 -17.87 18.40
CA TYR A 38 5.23 -18.11 19.73
C TYR A 38 5.55 -17.04 20.77
N GLY A 39 5.93 -15.84 20.30
CA GLY A 39 6.41 -14.78 21.17
C GLY A 39 7.79 -15.13 21.75
N VAL A 40 8.01 -14.74 23.00
CA VAL A 40 9.27 -15.01 23.73
C VAL A 40 9.39 -16.43 24.32
N LEU A 41 8.46 -17.35 24.00
CA LEU A 41 8.45 -18.71 24.56
C LEU A 41 9.30 -19.70 23.76
N GLN A 42 10.01 -20.57 24.48
CA GLN A 42 10.64 -21.74 23.90
C GLN A 42 9.60 -22.85 23.74
N ASN A 43 9.53 -23.45 22.55
CA ASN A 43 8.67 -24.59 22.26
C ASN A 43 7.21 -24.35 22.69
N GLY A 44 6.66 -23.19 22.34
CA GLY A 44 5.26 -22.83 22.59
C GLY A 44 4.27 -23.71 21.84
N GLU A 45 4.69 -24.30 20.72
CA GLU A 45 3.89 -25.22 19.90
C GLU A 45 3.35 -26.42 20.71
N LEU A 46 4.16 -26.95 21.65
CA LEU A 46 3.86 -28.13 22.48
C LEU A 46 3.35 -29.35 21.69
N THR A 47 3.78 -29.53 20.44
CA THR A 47 3.25 -30.56 19.54
C THR A 47 4.03 -31.88 19.57
N SER A 48 5.31 -31.83 19.93
CA SER A 48 6.22 -32.99 19.82
C SER A 48 7.20 -33.17 20.99
N SER A 49 7.42 -32.15 21.83
CA SER A 49 8.30 -32.21 23.00
C SER A 49 7.84 -31.24 24.10
N ILE A 50 8.34 -31.44 25.33
CA ILE A 50 8.18 -30.49 26.45
C ILE A 50 9.47 -29.69 26.69
N ASP A 51 10.40 -29.66 25.73
CA ASP A 51 11.66 -28.94 25.88
C ASP A 51 11.37 -27.46 26.21
N GLY A 52 12.09 -26.88 27.18
CA GLY A 52 11.82 -25.54 27.69
C GLY A 52 10.72 -25.45 28.77
N TRP A 53 9.92 -26.51 28.97
CA TRP A 53 8.86 -26.57 29.97
C TRP A 53 9.20 -27.54 31.12
N THR A 54 8.73 -27.22 32.32
CA THR A 54 8.83 -28.05 33.53
C THR A 54 7.47 -28.66 33.85
N LEU A 55 7.37 -29.98 33.85
CA LEU A 55 6.17 -30.72 34.27
C LEU A 55 6.35 -31.25 35.71
N LYS A 56 5.34 -31.09 36.56
CA LYS A 56 5.27 -31.66 37.92
C LYS A 56 3.97 -32.42 38.11
N GLY A 57 4.00 -33.43 39.00
CA GLY A 57 2.81 -34.20 39.41
C GLY A 57 2.61 -35.52 38.67
N LEU A 58 3.42 -35.81 37.65
CA LEU A 58 3.37 -37.06 36.88
C LEU A 58 4.73 -37.77 36.95
N ASP A 59 4.75 -39.09 37.03
CA ASP A 59 5.96 -39.91 37.21
C ASP A 59 6.41 -40.49 35.86
N PHE A 60 7.73 -40.52 35.58
CA PHE A 60 8.27 -40.70 34.21
C PHE A 60 9.16 -41.93 34.01
N ASP A 61 9.26 -42.81 35.00
CA ASP A 61 10.21 -43.92 34.96
C ASP A 61 9.54 -45.22 34.48
N GLU A 62 9.74 -45.48 33.17
CA GLU A 62 9.55 -46.72 32.39
C GLU A 62 8.23 -46.96 31.62
N PRO A 63 8.32 -47.44 30.35
CA PRO A 63 7.16 -47.75 29.51
C PRO A 63 6.52 -49.07 29.94
N GLY A 64 5.49 -48.98 30.78
CA GLY A 64 4.57 -50.07 31.09
C GLY A 64 3.35 -49.53 31.84
N GLU A 65 2.19 -49.52 31.16
CA GLU A 65 0.84 -49.24 31.70
C GLU A 65 0.80 -48.32 32.94
N LEU A 66 1.22 -47.07 32.80
CA LEU A 66 1.10 -46.07 33.87
C LEU A 66 -0.37 -45.61 33.99
N ASP A 67 -0.85 -45.50 35.24
CA ASP A 67 -2.18 -44.98 35.56
C ASP A 67 -2.31 -43.47 35.33
N GLN A 68 -1.20 -42.75 35.07
CA GLN A 68 -1.18 -41.32 34.77
C GLN A 68 0.09 -40.96 33.99
N GLY A 69 0.04 -39.95 33.13
CA GLY A 69 1.20 -39.55 32.34
C GLY A 69 0.92 -38.40 31.36
N TYR A 70 1.89 -38.10 30.50
CA TYR A 70 1.70 -37.23 29.34
C TYR A 70 2.07 -37.95 28.05
N SER A 71 1.55 -37.47 26.93
CA SER A 71 1.88 -37.96 25.60
C SER A 71 1.71 -36.84 24.57
N PHE A 72 2.39 -36.97 23.45
CA PHE A 72 2.10 -36.16 22.26
C PHE A 72 1.22 -36.98 21.34
N LYS A 73 -0.08 -36.66 21.34
CA LYS A 73 -1.06 -37.28 20.43
C LYS A 73 -1.38 -36.25 19.36
N GLU A 74 -1.36 -36.63 18.09
CA GLU A 74 -1.94 -35.83 17.00
C GLU A 74 -1.49 -34.34 16.99
N GLY A 75 -0.24 -34.07 17.38
CA GLY A 75 0.34 -32.73 17.37
C GLY A 75 0.00 -31.82 18.56
N TYR A 76 -0.28 -32.36 19.76
CA TYR A 76 -0.44 -31.55 20.99
C TYR A 76 0.02 -32.29 22.26
N LEU A 77 0.31 -31.54 23.33
CA LEU A 77 0.65 -32.07 24.65
C LEU A 77 -0.63 -32.54 25.35
N SER A 78 -0.77 -33.84 25.57
CA SER A 78 -1.87 -34.46 26.31
C SER A 78 -1.40 -34.93 27.68
N LEU A 79 -2.04 -34.45 28.76
CA LEU A 79 -1.89 -34.88 30.15
C LEU A 79 -3.08 -35.77 30.51
N TYR A 80 -2.88 -36.93 31.14
CA TYR A 80 -3.98 -37.87 31.42
C TYR A 80 -3.79 -38.69 32.71
N THR A 81 -4.92 -39.21 33.22
CA THR A 81 -5.04 -40.22 34.28
C THR A 81 -6.01 -41.33 33.82
N ASN A 82 -5.84 -42.57 34.29
CA ASN A 82 -6.59 -43.75 33.84
C ASN A 82 -7.55 -44.33 34.89
N ASP A 83 -7.17 -44.57 36.15
CA ASP A 83 -8.07 -45.22 37.15
C ASP A 83 -7.88 -44.75 38.62
N SER A 84 -7.16 -43.65 38.89
CA SER A 84 -6.96 -43.15 40.26
C SER A 84 -8.17 -42.39 40.82
N ASN A 85 -8.65 -42.77 42.01
CA ASN A 85 -9.69 -42.03 42.76
C ASN A 85 -9.12 -40.88 43.63
N GLU A 86 -7.80 -40.82 43.80
CA GLU A 86 -7.11 -39.72 44.48
C GLU A 86 -6.62 -38.72 43.43
N GLY A 87 -7.11 -37.48 43.52
CA GLY A 87 -6.76 -36.43 42.58
C GLY A 87 -5.27 -36.09 42.59
N THR A 88 -4.68 -35.91 41.42
CA THR A 88 -3.27 -35.60 41.24
C THR A 88 -3.10 -34.15 40.79
N ASP A 89 -2.42 -33.35 41.62
CA ASP A 89 -2.04 -31.98 41.27
C ASP A 89 -0.92 -32.00 40.23
N ILE A 90 -1.21 -31.45 39.07
CA ILE A 90 -0.28 -31.33 37.95
C ILE A 90 0.05 -29.86 37.67
N SER A 91 1.27 -29.59 37.20
CA SER A 91 1.64 -28.28 36.67
C SER A 91 2.63 -28.35 35.52
N VAL A 92 2.37 -27.60 34.44
CA VAL A 92 3.28 -27.35 33.32
C VAL A 92 3.72 -25.89 33.40
N THR A 93 5.02 -25.62 33.46
CA THR A 93 5.55 -24.27 33.72
C THR A 93 6.72 -23.91 32.80
N GLN A 94 6.77 -22.66 32.32
CA GLN A 94 7.96 -22.08 31.69
C GLN A 94 8.21 -20.68 32.28
N THR A 95 9.47 -20.32 32.46
CA THR A 95 9.89 -18.97 32.87
C THR A 95 10.72 -18.36 31.76
N VAL A 96 10.33 -17.15 31.34
CA VAL A 96 11.05 -16.30 30.40
C VAL A 96 11.69 -15.19 31.20
N SER A 97 13.02 -15.08 31.14
CA SER A 97 13.77 -14.12 31.94
C SER A 97 14.18 -12.90 31.13
N ASN A 98 14.34 -11.76 31.81
CA ASN A 98 14.81 -10.51 31.24
C ASN A 98 13.98 -10.04 30.04
N VAL A 99 12.66 -9.95 30.24
CA VAL A 99 11.72 -9.48 29.21
C VAL A 99 11.73 -7.95 29.12
N GLN A 100 11.32 -7.41 27.97
CA GLN A 100 11.19 -5.96 27.79
C GLN A 100 10.01 -5.42 28.61
N ALA A 101 10.01 -4.13 28.92
CA ALA A 101 8.86 -3.47 29.52
C ALA A 101 7.65 -3.58 28.58
N GLY A 102 6.46 -3.82 29.13
CA GLY A 102 5.24 -3.81 28.35
C GLY A 102 4.07 -4.55 28.96
N SER A 103 3.01 -4.62 28.16
CA SER A 103 1.80 -5.38 28.43
C SER A 103 1.97 -6.79 27.86
N TYR A 104 1.75 -7.83 28.66
CA TYR A 104 1.88 -9.21 28.21
C TYR A 104 0.55 -9.96 28.24
N ILE A 105 0.22 -10.65 27.15
CA ILE A 105 -0.91 -11.59 27.05
C ILE A 105 -0.42 -12.98 26.68
N LEU A 106 -1.13 -14.00 27.13
CA LEU A 106 -0.90 -15.39 26.77
C LEU A 106 -2.09 -15.91 25.95
N SER A 107 -1.84 -16.47 24.77
CA SER A 107 -2.82 -17.26 24.01
C SER A 107 -2.41 -18.72 23.87
N PHE A 108 -3.38 -19.63 23.81
CA PHE A 108 -3.16 -21.06 23.62
C PHE A 108 -4.46 -21.78 23.26
N ALA A 109 -4.36 -22.93 22.59
CA ALA A 109 -5.50 -23.81 22.37
C ALA A 109 -5.52 -24.94 23.42
N ALA A 110 -6.70 -25.22 23.97
CA ALA A 110 -6.91 -26.26 24.97
C ALA A 110 -8.06 -27.22 24.59
N VAL A 111 -7.96 -28.48 25.01
CA VAL A 111 -9.00 -29.51 24.84
C VAL A 111 -9.01 -30.42 26.06
N GLY A 112 -10.08 -31.16 26.34
CA GLY A 112 -10.13 -32.03 27.52
C GLY A 112 -11.54 -32.50 27.86
N ASN A 113 -11.69 -33.19 28.99
CA ASN A 113 -12.98 -33.74 29.41
C ASN A 113 -14.05 -32.66 29.66
N ASP A 114 -15.22 -32.85 29.06
CA ASP A 114 -16.40 -31.99 29.23
C ASP A 114 -16.85 -31.95 30.71
N GLY A 115 -16.89 -30.75 31.29
CA GLY A 115 -17.51 -30.47 32.60
C GLY A 115 -16.83 -31.08 33.84
N LYS A 116 -15.56 -31.49 33.76
CA LYS A 116 -14.76 -32.01 34.90
C LYS A 116 -13.60 -31.06 35.28
N ASN A 117 -12.93 -31.31 36.42
CA ASN A 117 -12.05 -30.38 37.16
C ASN A 117 -11.24 -29.38 36.31
N ASN A 118 -11.60 -28.09 36.33
CA ASN A 118 -10.96 -27.06 35.51
C ASN A 118 -9.44 -26.91 35.79
N MET A 119 -8.67 -26.72 34.73
CA MET A 119 -7.29 -26.26 34.85
C MET A 119 -7.24 -24.73 34.98
N THR A 120 -6.22 -24.21 35.63
CA THR A 120 -5.95 -22.78 35.76
C THR A 120 -4.65 -22.47 35.03
N MET A 121 -4.73 -21.55 34.07
CA MET A 121 -3.56 -20.89 33.51
C MET A 121 -3.23 -19.67 34.38
N THR A 122 -1.96 -19.48 34.70
CA THR A 122 -1.44 -18.30 35.41
C THR A 122 -0.26 -17.75 34.63
N ILE A 123 -0.29 -16.44 34.37
CA ILE A 123 0.88 -15.65 33.97
C ILE A 123 1.26 -14.77 35.16
N GLU A 124 2.52 -14.82 35.56
CA GLU A 124 3.05 -14.16 36.76
C GLU A 124 4.33 -13.41 36.39
N ASP A 125 4.40 -12.12 36.71
CA ASP A 125 5.66 -11.41 36.83
C ASP A 125 6.29 -11.85 38.15
N VAL A 126 7.34 -12.65 38.07
CA VAL A 126 7.99 -13.28 39.22
C VAL A 126 8.70 -12.24 40.07
N THR A 127 9.11 -11.11 39.47
CA THR A 127 9.81 -10.05 40.18
C THR A 127 8.84 -9.23 41.03
N SER A 128 7.73 -8.77 40.45
CA SER A 128 6.75 -7.93 41.16
C SER A 128 5.71 -8.75 41.95
N GLY A 129 5.48 -10.00 41.57
CA GLY A 129 4.43 -10.88 42.10
C GLY A 129 3.04 -10.60 41.51
N ALA A 130 2.93 -9.70 40.52
CA ALA A 130 1.69 -9.48 39.78
C ALA A 130 1.34 -10.74 38.97
N SER A 131 0.08 -11.16 38.97
CA SER A 131 -0.35 -12.32 38.18
C SER A 131 -1.77 -12.19 37.65
N LYS A 132 -2.01 -12.80 36.48
CA LYS A 132 -3.32 -12.98 35.88
C LYS A 132 -3.64 -14.46 35.77
N LYS A 133 -4.90 -14.83 35.98
CA LYS A 133 -5.35 -16.22 35.98
C LYS A 133 -6.57 -16.40 35.09
N VAL A 134 -6.56 -17.46 34.31
CA VAL A 134 -7.71 -17.88 33.49
C VAL A 134 -8.08 -19.30 33.84
N THR A 135 -9.38 -19.53 34.08
CA THR A 135 -9.92 -20.87 34.26
C THR A 135 -10.18 -21.48 32.89
N VAL A 136 -9.54 -22.61 32.61
CA VAL A 136 -9.66 -23.38 31.37
C VAL A 136 -10.80 -24.40 31.54
N VAL A 137 -11.85 -24.25 30.73
CA VAL A 137 -13.02 -25.15 30.71
C VAL A 137 -13.10 -25.80 29.33
N PRO A 138 -12.53 -27.00 29.13
CA PRO A 138 -12.56 -27.67 27.83
C PRO A 138 -13.93 -28.27 27.52
N ALA A 139 -14.27 -28.35 26.22
CA ALA A 139 -15.59 -28.72 25.72
C ALA A 139 -15.71 -30.17 25.23
N GLY A 140 -14.88 -31.09 25.73
CA GLY A 140 -14.90 -32.50 25.34
C GLY A 140 -13.87 -32.87 24.27
N TRP A 141 -13.95 -34.12 23.81
CA TRP A 141 -13.03 -34.69 22.82
C TRP A 141 -13.16 -33.98 21.47
N ASP A 142 -12.02 -33.59 20.89
CA ASP A 142 -11.88 -32.86 19.62
C ASP A 142 -12.53 -31.47 19.53
N ASN A 143 -13.08 -30.96 20.64
CA ASN A 143 -13.59 -29.60 20.74
C ASN A 143 -12.53 -28.68 21.35
N TRP A 144 -11.68 -28.11 20.50
CA TRP A 144 -10.63 -27.16 20.90
C TRP A 144 -11.21 -25.80 21.27
N SER A 145 -10.74 -25.24 22.38
CA SER A 145 -11.03 -23.88 22.81
C SER A 145 -9.75 -23.04 22.67
N ASN A 146 -9.80 -21.97 21.88
CA ASN A 146 -8.74 -20.96 21.86
C ASN A 146 -8.95 -20.06 23.08
N ILE A 147 -7.90 -19.92 23.89
CA ILE A 147 -7.95 -19.22 25.18
C ILE A 147 -6.94 -18.10 25.15
N LEU A 148 -7.44 -16.88 25.37
CA LEU A 148 -6.65 -15.68 25.55
C LEU A 148 -6.72 -15.24 27.01
N SER A 149 -5.60 -14.79 27.58
CA SER A 149 -5.63 -14.05 28.83
C SER A 149 -6.36 -12.72 28.60
N SER A 150 -7.64 -12.67 28.99
CA SER A 150 -8.51 -11.51 28.77
C SER A 150 -8.03 -10.22 29.46
N GLU A 151 -7.03 -10.30 30.34
CA GLU A 151 -6.39 -9.16 30.98
C GLU A 151 -4.87 -9.20 30.75
N GLU A 152 -4.31 -8.06 30.36
CA GLU A 152 -2.87 -7.88 30.17
C GLU A 152 -2.13 -7.86 31.52
N LEU A 153 -0.95 -8.49 31.57
CA LEU A 153 0.00 -8.39 32.67
C LEU A 153 1.01 -7.28 32.35
N GLN A 154 1.03 -6.22 33.15
CA GLN A 154 2.05 -5.18 33.05
C GLN A 154 3.37 -5.68 33.64
N VAL A 155 4.47 -5.54 32.90
CA VAL A 155 5.81 -6.03 33.28
C VAL A 155 6.84 -4.93 33.02
N ALA A 156 7.80 -4.74 33.94
CA ALA A 156 8.85 -3.74 33.79
C ALA A 156 10.06 -4.29 33.02
N GLU A 157 10.91 -3.38 32.53
CA GLU A 157 12.12 -3.74 31.79
C GLU A 157 13.05 -4.63 32.62
N GLY A 158 13.39 -5.79 32.07
CA GLY A 158 14.30 -6.77 32.68
C GLY A 158 13.66 -7.73 33.68
N ASP A 159 12.34 -7.71 33.86
CA ASP A 159 11.62 -8.65 34.74
C ASP A 159 11.50 -10.05 34.14
N ASP A 160 11.07 -11.01 34.96
CA ASP A 160 10.89 -12.42 34.58
C ASP A 160 9.41 -12.79 34.56
N ILE A 161 8.91 -13.35 33.46
CA ILE A 161 7.53 -13.84 33.34
C ILE A 161 7.51 -15.36 33.49
N LYS A 162 6.62 -15.87 34.35
CA LYS A 162 6.35 -17.29 34.53
C LYS A 162 4.94 -17.64 34.12
N ILE A 163 4.84 -18.62 33.24
CA ILE A 163 3.58 -19.20 32.80
C ILE A 163 3.40 -20.54 33.47
N THR A 164 2.21 -20.80 34.02
CA THR A 164 1.87 -22.05 34.69
C THR A 164 0.48 -22.51 34.28
N PHE A 165 0.37 -23.69 33.69
CA PHE A 165 -0.88 -24.44 33.60
C PHE A 165 -0.94 -25.42 34.75
N ALA A 166 -1.89 -25.28 35.67
CA ALA A 166 -2.01 -26.14 36.84
C ALA A 166 -3.45 -26.60 37.07
N GLY A 167 -3.63 -27.81 37.58
CA GLY A 167 -4.95 -28.33 37.90
C GLY A 167 -4.85 -29.67 38.63
N ASN A 168 -6.00 -30.17 39.08
CA ASN A 168 -6.11 -31.45 39.74
C ASN A 168 -6.82 -32.43 38.80
N LEU A 169 -6.14 -33.49 38.37
CA LEU A 169 -6.74 -34.55 37.53
C LEU A 169 -7.22 -35.70 38.41
N VAL A 170 -8.47 -36.13 38.23
CA VAL A 170 -9.10 -37.25 38.93
C VAL A 170 -9.61 -38.29 37.92
N GLY A 171 -9.27 -39.57 38.08
CA GLY A 171 -9.85 -40.73 37.40
C GLY A 171 -10.41 -40.54 35.97
N LYS A 172 -9.66 -40.98 34.95
CA LYS A 172 -10.02 -40.89 33.50
C LYS A 172 -10.06 -39.46 32.97
N GLU A 173 -9.50 -38.51 33.69
CA GLU A 173 -9.38 -37.12 33.25
C GLU A 173 -8.14 -36.91 32.38
N TRP A 174 -8.30 -36.08 31.34
CA TRP A 174 -7.23 -35.65 30.47
C TRP A 174 -7.44 -34.21 29.97
N TYR A 175 -6.33 -33.53 29.69
CA TYR A 175 -6.25 -32.17 29.16
C TYR A 175 -5.20 -32.12 28.05
N GLY A 176 -5.46 -31.34 27.01
CA GLY A 176 -4.57 -31.11 25.87
C GLY A 176 -4.25 -29.63 25.72
N PHE A 177 -3.00 -29.30 25.36
CA PHE A 177 -2.53 -27.94 25.09
C PHE A 177 -1.67 -27.89 23.82
N LYS A 178 -1.84 -26.84 23.01
CA LYS A 178 -0.96 -26.49 21.89
C LYS A 178 -0.96 -24.98 21.63
N ASN A 179 0.00 -24.52 20.81
CA ASN A 179 0.08 -23.13 20.34
C ASN A 179 0.14 -22.08 21.48
N VAL A 180 0.90 -22.37 22.53
CA VAL A 180 1.09 -21.42 23.64
C VAL A 180 1.99 -20.28 23.19
N LYS A 181 1.48 -19.05 23.22
CA LYS A 181 2.15 -17.84 22.77
C LYS A 181 2.10 -16.76 23.84
N LEU A 182 3.25 -16.19 24.18
CA LEU A 182 3.36 -15.05 25.12
C LEU A 182 3.76 -13.80 24.34
N THR A 183 2.82 -12.87 24.17
CA THR A 183 2.98 -11.69 23.32
C THR A 183 3.15 -10.44 24.19
N ASN A 184 4.16 -9.61 23.91
CA ASN A 184 4.21 -8.24 24.40
C ASN A 184 3.33 -7.37 23.49
N THR A 185 2.17 -6.93 23.97
CA THR A 185 1.20 -6.12 23.22
C THR A 185 1.53 -4.63 23.18
N ALA A 186 2.57 -4.19 23.90
CA ALA A 186 3.04 -2.81 23.86
C ALA A 186 4.07 -2.54 22.75
N LEU A 187 4.59 -3.58 22.10
CA LEU A 187 5.58 -3.45 21.03
C LEU A 187 4.90 -3.65 19.67
N THR A 188 5.00 -2.64 18.82
CA THR A 188 4.68 -2.74 17.41
C THR A 188 5.78 -3.49 16.66
N VAL A 189 5.41 -4.23 15.62
CA VAL A 189 6.38 -4.93 14.76
C VAL A 189 7.00 -3.92 13.79
N ASP A 190 8.32 -3.93 13.64
CA ASP A 190 8.99 -3.14 12.59
C ASP A 190 8.58 -3.67 11.21
N ALA A 191 8.11 -2.79 10.33
CA ALA A 191 7.53 -3.19 9.05
C ALA A 191 7.69 -2.11 7.97
N ASP A 192 7.32 -2.46 6.73
CA ASP A 192 7.33 -1.54 5.59
C ASP A 192 6.10 -0.60 5.56
N ILE A 193 5.11 -0.84 6.42
CA ILE A 193 3.90 -0.03 6.57
C ILE A 193 3.52 0.11 8.04
N THR A 194 2.87 1.22 8.35
CA THR A 194 2.28 1.48 9.67
C THR A 194 0.87 0.91 9.72
N VAL A 195 0.58 0.11 10.73
CA VAL A 195 -0.76 -0.42 11.00
C VAL A 195 -1.03 -0.33 12.48
N GLU A 196 -2.07 0.38 12.87
CA GLU A 196 -2.48 0.40 14.27
C GLU A 196 -3.13 -0.93 14.68
N LYS A 197 -2.76 -1.42 15.86
CA LYS A 197 -3.43 -2.54 16.51
C LYS A 197 -4.94 -2.26 16.66
N VAL A 198 -5.75 -3.30 16.52
CA VAL A 198 -7.19 -3.27 16.83
C VAL A 198 -7.40 -3.90 18.20
N ASP A 199 -7.72 -3.06 19.19
CA ASP A 199 -7.91 -3.54 20.55
C ASP A 199 -9.14 -4.44 20.69
N GLY A 200 -8.97 -5.55 21.42
CA GLY A 200 -10.03 -6.51 21.67
C GLY A 200 -10.44 -7.37 20.46
N LEU A 201 -9.65 -7.37 19.37
CA LEU A 201 -9.92 -8.20 18.21
C LEU A 201 -9.86 -9.70 18.57
N SER A 202 -10.89 -10.45 18.18
CA SER A 202 -10.98 -11.90 18.39
C SER A 202 -9.94 -12.66 17.56
N GLU A 203 -9.35 -13.72 18.12
CA GLU A 203 -8.49 -14.66 17.36
C GLU A 203 -9.29 -15.44 16.30
N ASP A 204 -10.60 -15.63 16.53
CA ASP A 204 -11.49 -16.29 15.59
C ASP A 204 -12.16 -15.31 14.60
N PHE A 205 -11.71 -14.05 14.56
CA PHE A 205 -12.23 -13.06 13.61
C PHE A 205 -11.96 -13.50 12.17
N ILE A 206 -12.97 -13.35 11.31
CA ILE A 206 -12.87 -13.74 9.91
C ILE A 206 -12.07 -12.68 9.14
N HIS A 207 -10.90 -13.08 8.67
CA HIS A 207 -10.06 -12.37 7.69
C HIS A 207 -10.28 -13.02 6.34
N GLY A 208 -11.34 -12.61 5.66
CA GLY A 208 -11.78 -13.18 4.41
C GLY A 208 -11.25 -12.43 3.20
N ILE A 209 -11.11 -13.15 2.08
CA ILE A 209 -10.87 -12.56 0.75
C ILE A 209 -11.85 -13.15 -0.26
N ASP A 210 -12.25 -12.37 -1.25
CA ASP A 210 -12.88 -12.83 -2.49
C ASP A 210 -11.81 -12.89 -3.59
N ILE A 211 -11.71 -14.04 -4.24
CA ILE A 211 -10.74 -14.33 -5.30
C ILE A 211 -11.40 -15.12 -6.43
N SER A 212 -12.68 -14.83 -6.70
CA SER A 212 -13.46 -15.65 -7.62
C SER A 212 -12.95 -15.62 -9.07
N THR A 213 -12.15 -14.62 -9.44
CA THR A 213 -11.46 -14.51 -10.74
C THR A 213 -10.22 -15.40 -10.86
N TYR A 214 -9.72 -15.96 -9.76
CA TYR A 214 -8.42 -16.65 -9.71
C TYR A 214 -8.22 -17.67 -10.85
N MET A 215 -9.25 -18.47 -11.14
CA MET A 215 -9.13 -19.52 -12.16
C MET A 215 -8.91 -18.94 -13.56
N THR A 216 -9.67 -17.92 -13.95
CA THR A 216 -9.53 -17.30 -15.28
C THR A 216 -8.28 -16.44 -15.38
N GLN A 217 -7.83 -15.86 -14.26
CA GLN A 217 -6.56 -15.14 -14.18
C GLN A 217 -5.36 -16.05 -14.47
N ILE A 218 -5.26 -17.19 -13.78
CA ILE A 218 -4.18 -18.16 -14.02
C ILE A 218 -4.27 -18.74 -15.44
N GLN A 219 -5.48 -19.02 -15.96
CA GLN A 219 -5.65 -19.47 -17.35
C GLN A 219 -5.19 -18.42 -18.38
N SER A 220 -5.34 -17.13 -18.05
CA SER A 220 -4.87 -16.01 -18.86
C SER A 220 -3.36 -15.77 -18.74
N GLY A 221 -2.69 -16.43 -17.80
CA GLY A 221 -1.24 -16.37 -17.60
C GLY A 221 -0.79 -15.52 -16.42
N ALA A 222 -1.71 -15.06 -15.57
CA ALA A 222 -1.36 -14.32 -14.36
C ALA A 222 -0.43 -15.14 -13.45
N LYS A 223 0.47 -14.44 -12.75
CA LYS A 223 1.45 -15.01 -11.84
C LYS A 223 1.58 -14.14 -10.61
N TYR A 224 1.91 -14.76 -9.49
CA TYR A 224 2.02 -14.09 -8.20
C TYR A 224 3.41 -14.32 -7.60
N TYR A 225 3.93 -13.30 -6.93
CA TYR A 225 5.28 -13.29 -6.39
C TYR A 225 5.28 -12.74 -4.96
N ASP A 226 6.21 -13.23 -4.16
CA ASP A 226 6.50 -12.65 -2.84
C ASP A 226 7.23 -11.29 -2.94
N GLU A 227 7.51 -10.68 -1.80
CA GLU A 227 8.20 -9.40 -1.69
C GLU A 227 9.62 -9.40 -2.28
N ASN A 228 10.23 -10.58 -2.44
CA ASN A 228 11.55 -10.75 -3.04
C ASN A 228 11.49 -10.97 -4.56
N GLY A 229 10.28 -11.04 -5.13
CA GLY A 229 10.03 -11.34 -6.54
C GLY A 229 10.20 -12.81 -6.90
N GLU A 230 10.15 -13.73 -5.93
CA GLU A 230 10.11 -15.17 -6.21
C GLU A 230 8.65 -15.61 -6.44
N GLU A 231 8.42 -16.43 -7.48
CA GLU A 231 7.07 -16.92 -7.83
C GLU A 231 6.54 -17.82 -6.72
N GLN A 232 5.36 -17.52 -6.18
CA GLN A 232 4.71 -18.26 -5.10
C GLN A 232 3.26 -18.62 -5.47
N GLU A 233 2.71 -19.60 -4.76
CA GLU A 233 1.27 -19.88 -4.82
C GLU A 233 0.50 -18.77 -4.09
N MET A 234 -0.44 -18.11 -4.78
CA MET A 234 -1.20 -16.96 -4.26
C MET A 234 -1.86 -17.24 -2.90
N PHE A 235 -2.46 -18.42 -2.73
CA PHE A 235 -3.11 -18.82 -1.47
C PHE A 235 -2.12 -18.96 -0.30
N GLN A 236 -0.87 -19.32 -0.57
CA GLN A 236 0.16 -19.39 0.46
C GLN A 236 0.48 -17.99 0.99
N LEU A 237 0.63 -17.00 0.10
CA LEU A 237 0.85 -15.60 0.48
C LEU A 237 -0.26 -15.06 1.38
N PHE A 238 -1.52 -15.33 1.03
CA PHE A 238 -2.66 -14.95 1.86
C PHE A 238 -2.70 -15.72 3.20
N LYS A 239 -2.38 -17.01 3.21
CA LYS A 239 -2.31 -17.79 4.46
C LYS A 239 -1.24 -17.24 5.40
N ASP A 240 -0.06 -16.93 4.87
CA ASP A 240 1.06 -16.37 5.64
C ASP A 240 0.76 -14.95 6.16
N ALA A 241 -0.10 -14.22 5.47
CA ALA A 241 -0.60 -12.91 5.91
C ALA A 241 -1.67 -12.98 7.01
N GLY A 242 -2.31 -14.15 7.22
CA GLY A 242 -3.33 -14.36 8.24
C GLY A 242 -4.76 -14.54 7.72
N VAL A 243 -4.97 -14.65 6.40
CA VAL A 243 -6.28 -14.94 5.80
C VAL A 243 -6.75 -16.34 6.22
N ASN A 244 -8.01 -16.44 6.61
CA ASN A 244 -8.61 -17.68 7.13
C ASN A 244 -9.94 -18.06 6.44
N TYR A 245 -10.38 -17.27 5.46
CA TYR A 245 -11.63 -17.49 4.74
C TYR A 245 -11.51 -17.07 3.27
N VAL A 246 -12.19 -17.80 2.40
CA VAL A 246 -12.34 -17.48 0.97
C VAL A 246 -13.83 -17.38 0.64
N ARG A 247 -14.22 -16.24 0.10
CA ARG A 247 -15.52 -16.01 -0.53
C ARG A 247 -15.43 -16.29 -2.02
N ILE A 248 -16.44 -16.96 -2.55
CA ILE A 248 -16.53 -17.31 -3.97
C ILE A 248 -17.94 -17.01 -4.46
N ARG A 249 -18.08 -16.08 -5.41
CA ARG A 249 -19.36 -15.83 -6.08
C ARG A 249 -19.73 -16.99 -7.00
N VAL A 250 -21.03 -17.22 -7.16
CA VAL A 250 -21.59 -18.26 -8.00
C VAL A 250 -22.79 -17.74 -8.79
N TRP A 251 -22.69 -17.88 -10.11
CA TRP A 251 -23.73 -17.61 -11.08
C TRP A 251 -24.39 -18.91 -11.55
N ASN A 252 -25.67 -18.79 -11.93
CA ASN A 252 -26.46 -19.92 -12.39
C ASN A 252 -25.92 -20.51 -13.70
N CYS A 253 -25.73 -19.67 -14.72
CA CYS A 253 -25.17 -20.07 -16.02
C CYS A 253 -24.50 -18.87 -16.72
N PRO A 254 -23.22 -18.56 -16.42
CA PRO A 254 -22.52 -17.40 -16.96
C PRO A 254 -21.94 -17.63 -18.36
N PHE A 255 -22.71 -18.30 -19.22
CA PHE A 255 -22.30 -18.67 -20.57
C PHE A 255 -23.48 -18.49 -21.54
N ARG A 256 -23.15 -18.25 -22.81
CA ARG A 256 -24.10 -18.46 -23.90
C ARG A 256 -24.38 -19.95 -24.05
N VAL A 257 -25.66 -20.25 -24.31
CA VAL A 257 -26.16 -21.60 -24.54
C VAL A 257 -27.00 -21.64 -25.81
N ASP A 258 -27.06 -22.81 -26.43
CA ASP A 258 -27.92 -23.04 -27.59
C ASP A 258 -29.39 -23.22 -27.19
N GLY A 259 -30.27 -23.50 -28.17
CA GLY A 259 -31.70 -23.71 -27.92
C GLY A 259 -32.04 -24.96 -27.08
N ASN A 260 -31.08 -25.84 -26.83
CA ASN A 260 -31.22 -27.01 -25.96
C ASN A 260 -30.66 -26.76 -24.55
N GLY A 261 -29.99 -25.63 -24.32
CA GLY A 261 -29.33 -25.31 -23.07
C GLY A 261 -27.88 -25.81 -22.98
N ASP A 262 -27.30 -26.28 -24.09
CA ASP A 262 -25.90 -26.72 -24.14
C ASP A 262 -24.96 -25.54 -24.41
N TYR A 263 -23.76 -25.55 -23.83
CA TYR A 263 -22.77 -24.47 -24.00
C TYR A 263 -22.36 -24.27 -25.47
N LEU A 264 -22.18 -23.00 -25.84
CA LEU A 264 -21.56 -22.58 -27.10
C LEU A 264 -20.06 -22.34 -26.92
N TYR A 265 -19.31 -22.58 -28.01
CA TYR A 265 -17.85 -22.46 -28.04
C TYR A 265 -17.39 -21.67 -29.25
N VAL A 266 -16.26 -20.97 -29.11
CA VAL A 266 -15.67 -20.14 -30.17
C VAL A 266 -14.19 -20.47 -30.38
N ASP A 267 -13.70 -20.44 -31.62
CA ASP A 267 -12.26 -20.50 -31.90
C ASP A 267 -11.61 -19.10 -31.95
N GLU A 268 -10.28 -19.04 -32.11
CA GLU A 268 -9.56 -17.76 -32.20
C GLU A 268 -9.97 -16.93 -33.44
N GLU A 269 -10.52 -17.56 -34.48
CA GLU A 269 -11.03 -16.90 -35.67
C GLU A 269 -12.48 -16.38 -35.52
N GLY A 270 -13.15 -16.66 -34.39
CA GLY A 270 -14.52 -16.24 -34.11
C GLY A 270 -15.60 -17.17 -34.67
N ASN A 271 -15.26 -18.39 -35.09
CA ASN A 271 -16.25 -19.37 -35.53
C ASN A 271 -16.92 -20.06 -34.32
N GLU A 272 -18.25 -20.12 -34.32
CA GLU A 272 -19.02 -20.75 -33.24
C GLU A 272 -19.24 -22.26 -33.47
N TYR A 273 -19.27 -23.02 -32.38
CA TYR A 273 -19.40 -24.47 -32.33
C TYR A 273 -20.33 -24.92 -31.20
N THR A 274 -21.08 -26.00 -31.46
CA THR A 274 -21.94 -26.69 -30.49
C THR A 274 -21.17 -27.76 -29.71
N ALA A 275 -21.65 -28.10 -28.51
CA ALA A 275 -20.99 -29.03 -27.59
C ALA A 275 -20.68 -30.43 -28.19
N ASP A 276 -21.48 -30.93 -29.14
CA ASP A 276 -21.26 -32.23 -29.80
C ASP A 276 -19.96 -32.29 -30.63
N LYS A 277 -19.39 -31.12 -30.96
CA LYS A 277 -18.12 -31.02 -31.68
C LYS A 277 -16.91 -30.86 -30.77
N VAL A 278 -17.09 -30.71 -29.47
CA VAL A 278 -16.02 -30.37 -28.53
C VAL A 278 -15.67 -31.55 -27.64
N THR A 279 -14.37 -31.74 -27.41
CA THR A 279 -13.83 -32.66 -26.42
C THR A 279 -13.10 -31.87 -25.32
N THR A 280 -13.42 -32.21 -24.07
CA THR A 280 -12.86 -31.57 -22.87
C THR A 280 -11.76 -32.44 -22.26
N ALA A 281 -10.66 -31.83 -21.83
CA ALA A 281 -9.61 -32.48 -21.05
C ALA A 281 -9.14 -31.54 -19.94
N LYS A 282 -8.63 -32.12 -18.85
CA LYS A 282 -7.97 -31.34 -17.79
C LYS A 282 -6.51 -31.11 -18.16
N ASP A 283 -6.01 -29.88 -17.99
CA ASP A 283 -4.59 -29.57 -18.17
C ASP A 283 -3.73 -29.98 -16.95
N GLU A 284 -2.46 -29.56 -16.93
CA GLU A 284 -1.52 -29.92 -15.86
C GLU A 284 -1.84 -29.26 -14.50
N HIS A 285 -2.66 -28.22 -14.50
CA HIS A 285 -3.13 -27.51 -13.31
C HIS A 285 -4.57 -27.90 -12.93
N GLY A 286 -5.23 -28.74 -13.74
CA GLY A 286 -6.59 -29.21 -13.49
C GLY A 286 -7.69 -28.30 -14.06
N PHE A 287 -7.36 -27.43 -15.01
CA PHE A 287 -8.33 -26.61 -15.73
C PHE A 287 -8.92 -27.35 -16.93
N ASP A 288 -10.18 -27.07 -17.26
CA ASP A 288 -10.77 -27.61 -18.49
C ASP A 288 -10.23 -26.89 -19.73
N VAL A 289 -9.75 -27.70 -20.68
CA VAL A 289 -9.32 -27.28 -22.00
C VAL A 289 -10.24 -27.93 -23.02
N TYR A 290 -10.82 -27.10 -23.89
CA TYR A 290 -11.78 -27.52 -24.90
C TYR A 290 -11.11 -27.57 -26.26
N THR A 291 -11.31 -28.67 -26.98
CA THR A 291 -10.75 -28.85 -28.32
C THR A 291 -11.77 -29.44 -29.28
N LEU A 292 -11.71 -29.04 -30.55
CA LEU A 292 -12.54 -29.64 -31.60
C LEU A 292 -12.23 -31.14 -31.77
N THR A 293 -13.28 -31.94 -31.92
CA THR A 293 -13.18 -33.40 -31.96
C THR A 293 -12.36 -33.87 -33.16
N ASP A 294 -12.50 -33.20 -34.31
CA ASP A 294 -11.90 -33.55 -35.60
C ASP A 294 -10.51 -32.95 -35.82
N THR A 295 -10.32 -31.65 -35.54
CA THR A 295 -9.06 -30.95 -35.81
C THR A 295 -8.12 -30.89 -34.60
N LYS A 296 -8.66 -31.02 -33.38
CA LYS A 296 -7.96 -30.79 -32.11
C LYS A 296 -7.50 -29.34 -31.89
N ASN A 297 -8.06 -28.38 -32.63
CA ASN A 297 -7.88 -26.96 -32.35
C ASN A 297 -8.52 -26.59 -31.02
N VAL A 298 -7.91 -25.66 -30.29
CA VAL A 298 -8.46 -25.11 -29.05
C VAL A 298 -9.67 -24.24 -29.37
N VAL A 299 -10.69 -24.35 -28.53
CA VAL A 299 -11.87 -23.47 -28.52
C VAL A 299 -12.13 -23.02 -27.08
N TYR A 300 -12.89 -21.96 -26.93
CA TYR A 300 -13.23 -21.34 -25.65
C TYR A 300 -14.74 -21.41 -25.44
N ARG A 301 -15.19 -21.60 -24.20
CA ARG A 301 -16.62 -21.40 -23.88
C ARG A 301 -16.93 -19.91 -24.06
N GLU A 302 -18.09 -19.59 -24.62
CA GLU A 302 -18.59 -18.22 -24.74
C GLU A 302 -19.10 -17.71 -23.38
N GLY A 303 -18.17 -17.47 -22.45
CA GLY A 303 -18.42 -17.04 -21.08
C GLY A 303 -18.61 -15.54 -20.95
N TYR A 304 -19.42 -15.09 -20.00
CA TYR A 304 -19.76 -13.68 -19.81
C TYR A 304 -18.65 -12.82 -19.21
N GLY A 305 -17.53 -13.41 -18.78
CA GLY A 305 -16.42 -12.70 -18.15
C GLY A 305 -16.41 -12.84 -16.63
N ALA A 306 -15.61 -12.02 -15.96
CA ALA A 306 -15.52 -11.85 -14.52
C ALA A 306 -15.34 -13.16 -13.74
N GLY A 307 -14.47 -14.04 -14.23
CA GLY A 307 -14.17 -15.33 -13.61
C GLY A 307 -15.06 -16.47 -14.11
N ASN A 308 -16.10 -16.19 -14.91
CA ASN A 308 -17.06 -17.20 -15.38
C ASN A 308 -17.56 -18.10 -14.25
N CYS A 309 -17.88 -17.49 -13.09
CA CYS A 309 -17.97 -18.16 -11.79
C CYS A 309 -19.20 -19.07 -11.66
N ASP A 310 -19.16 -20.25 -12.28
CA ASP A 310 -20.14 -21.32 -12.11
C ASP A 310 -19.81 -22.24 -10.91
N VAL A 311 -20.66 -23.23 -10.65
CA VAL A 311 -20.49 -24.20 -9.54
C VAL A 311 -19.17 -24.97 -9.67
N ASP A 312 -18.77 -25.34 -10.89
CA ASP A 312 -17.53 -26.09 -11.13
C ASP A 312 -16.29 -25.23 -10.82
N THR A 313 -16.32 -23.96 -11.22
CA THR A 313 -15.28 -22.98 -10.90
C THR A 313 -15.18 -22.78 -9.39
N ALA A 314 -16.31 -22.68 -8.67
CA ALA A 314 -16.33 -22.56 -7.22
C ALA A 314 -15.78 -23.80 -6.52
N ILE A 315 -16.12 -25.01 -6.98
CA ILE A 315 -15.55 -26.26 -6.46
C ILE A 315 -14.03 -26.27 -6.62
N ALA A 316 -13.52 -25.81 -7.77
CA ALA A 316 -12.08 -25.80 -8.03
C ALA A 316 -11.34 -24.83 -7.11
N ILE A 317 -11.83 -23.59 -6.97
CA ILE A 317 -11.24 -22.58 -6.06
C ILE A 317 -11.29 -23.08 -4.61
N ALA A 318 -12.45 -23.59 -4.16
CA ALA A 318 -12.63 -24.05 -2.79
C ALA A 318 -11.68 -25.19 -2.41
N LYS A 319 -11.43 -26.13 -3.33
CA LYS A 319 -10.46 -27.22 -3.13
C LYS A 319 -9.03 -26.72 -2.97
N ILE A 320 -8.66 -25.63 -3.63
CA ILE A 320 -7.33 -25.03 -3.49
C ILE A 320 -7.27 -24.33 -2.14
N ALA A 321 -8.23 -23.46 -1.82
CA ALA A 321 -8.32 -22.75 -0.55
C ALA A 321 -8.22 -23.68 0.68
N GLN A 322 -8.90 -24.83 0.66
CA GLN A 322 -8.90 -25.80 1.77
C GLN A 322 -7.55 -26.49 1.97
N GLN A 323 -6.68 -26.57 0.95
CA GLN A 323 -5.31 -27.05 1.12
C GLN A 323 -4.47 -26.09 1.97
N TYR A 324 -4.89 -24.82 2.08
CA TYR A 324 -4.27 -23.78 2.89
C TYR A 324 -5.07 -23.46 4.15
N ASP A 325 -5.96 -24.37 4.58
CA ASP A 325 -6.72 -24.25 5.83
C ASP A 325 -7.52 -22.92 5.88
N MET A 326 -8.20 -22.63 4.78
CA MET A 326 -9.14 -21.52 4.65
C MET A 326 -10.57 -22.06 4.54
N LYS A 327 -11.48 -21.48 5.31
CA LYS A 327 -12.91 -21.82 5.28
C LYS A 327 -13.58 -21.20 4.05
N ILE A 328 -14.71 -21.78 3.64
CA ILE A 328 -15.38 -21.40 2.38
C ILE A 328 -16.71 -20.70 2.66
N LEU A 329 -16.87 -19.51 2.05
CA LEU A 329 -18.14 -18.82 1.87
C LEU A 329 -18.57 -18.93 0.41
N ILE A 330 -19.74 -19.53 0.15
CA ILE A 330 -20.33 -19.56 -1.19
C ILE A 330 -21.37 -18.45 -1.31
N ASP A 331 -21.17 -17.55 -2.26
CA ASP A 331 -22.09 -16.45 -2.54
C ASP A 331 -22.92 -16.71 -3.78
N PHE A 332 -24.16 -17.12 -3.59
CA PHE A 332 -25.10 -17.30 -4.69
C PHE A 332 -25.73 -15.97 -5.07
N HIS A 333 -25.38 -15.46 -6.25
CA HIS A 333 -25.99 -14.26 -6.81
C HIS A 333 -27.45 -14.48 -7.26
N TYR A 334 -27.81 -15.73 -7.58
CA TYR A 334 -29.10 -16.08 -8.19
C TYR A 334 -29.40 -15.27 -9.47
N SER A 335 -28.36 -15.11 -10.28
CA SER A 335 -28.35 -14.47 -11.59
C SER A 335 -27.32 -15.20 -12.46
N ASP A 336 -27.38 -15.01 -13.78
CA ASP A 336 -26.35 -15.54 -14.69
C ASP A 336 -25.13 -14.61 -14.80
N PHE A 337 -25.20 -13.40 -14.24
CA PHE A 337 -24.10 -12.44 -14.25
C PHE A 337 -24.17 -11.56 -12.98
N TRP A 338 -23.41 -10.46 -12.94
CA TRP A 338 -23.35 -9.54 -11.80
C TRP A 338 -24.73 -9.21 -11.20
N ALA A 339 -24.80 -9.32 -9.87
CA ALA A 339 -25.97 -8.94 -9.09
C ALA A 339 -25.52 -7.91 -8.05
N ASP A 340 -26.16 -6.74 -8.05
CA ASP A 340 -25.83 -5.56 -7.25
C ASP A 340 -27.11 -4.72 -7.01
N PRO A 341 -27.07 -3.57 -6.31
CA PRO A 341 -28.27 -2.78 -6.04
C PRO A 341 -29.06 -2.36 -7.29
N ALA A 342 -28.39 -2.19 -8.43
CA ALA A 342 -29.02 -1.86 -9.71
C ALA A 342 -29.44 -3.13 -10.47
N LYS A 343 -28.55 -4.13 -10.56
CA LYS A 343 -28.69 -5.34 -11.36
C LYS A 343 -29.19 -6.53 -10.53
N LYS A 344 -30.35 -7.05 -10.91
CA LYS A 344 -31.01 -8.21 -10.26
C LYS A 344 -31.62 -9.14 -11.28
N THR A 345 -30.95 -9.30 -12.42
CA THR A 345 -31.50 -9.97 -13.60
C THR A 345 -31.81 -11.44 -13.29
N VAL A 346 -32.99 -11.90 -13.70
CA VAL A 346 -33.39 -13.30 -13.53
C VAL A 346 -32.48 -14.24 -14.34
N PRO A 347 -32.06 -15.40 -13.81
CA PRO A 347 -31.38 -16.41 -14.62
C PRO A 347 -32.19 -16.79 -15.86
N LYS A 348 -31.52 -17.04 -16.99
CA LYS A 348 -32.14 -17.40 -18.27
C LYS A 348 -33.09 -18.57 -18.13
N ALA A 349 -32.68 -19.59 -17.37
CA ALA A 349 -33.46 -20.81 -17.12
C ALA A 349 -34.77 -20.56 -16.35
N TRP A 350 -34.86 -19.45 -15.60
CA TRP A 350 -36.02 -19.13 -14.76
C TRP A 350 -36.92 -18.06 -15.40
N LYS A 351 -36.60 -17.65 -16.63
CA LYS A 351 -37.36 -16.68 -17.39
C LYS A 351 -38.78 -17.21 -17.63
N ASN A 352 -39.78 -16.39 -17.31
CA ASN A 352 -41.21 -16.69 -17.37
C ASN A 352 -41.76 -17.69 -16.33
N MET A 353 -40.97 -18.12 -15.35
CA MET A 353 -41.51 -18.84 -14.18
C MET A 353 -42.33 -17.90 -13.31
N SER A 354 -43.41 -18.42 -12.71
CA SER A 354 -44.07 -17.75 -11.59
C SER A 354 -43.15 -17.70 -10.36
N VAL A 355 -43.47 -16.85 -9.38
CA VAL A 355 -42.68 -16.72 -8.14
C VAL A 355 -42.55 -18.07 -7.41
N ASP A 356 -43.61 -18.87 -7.36
CA ASP A 356 -43.57 -20.19 -6.69
C ASP A 356 -42.71 -21.21 -7.45
N GLU A 357 -42.81 -21.24 -8.79
CA GLU A 357 -41.96 -22.09 -9.63
C GLU A 357 -40.48 -21.67 -9.51
N LYS A 358 -40.23 -20.36 -9.48
CA LYS A 358 -38.90 -19.79 -9.31
C LYS A 358 -38.33 -20.07 -7.92
N ALA A 359 -39.14 -19.98 -6.86
CA ALA A 359 -38.75 -20.34 -5.51
C ALA A 359 -38.33 -21.81 -5.42
N LYS A 360 -39.08 -22.70 -6.08
CA LYS A 360 -38.69 -24.11 -6.19
C LYS A 360 -37.39 -24.29 -6.98
N ALA A 361 -37.25 -23.66 -8.14
CA ALA A 361 -36.04 -23.76 -8.97
C ALA A 361 -34.81 -23.23 -8.24
N LEU A 362 -34.96 -22.15 -7.47
CA LEU A 362 -33.91 -21.60 -6.61
C LEU A 362 -33.50 -22.60 -5.53
N ALA A 363 -34.46 -23.15 -4.77
CA ALA A 363 -34.18 -24.13 -3.73
C ALA A 363 -33.52 -25.41 -4.29
N ASP A 364 -33.99 -25.90 -5.44
CA ASP A 364 -33.39 -27.05 -6.13
C ASP A 364 -31.95 -26.73 -6.55
N TYR A 365 -31.71 -25.56 -7.18
CA TYR A 365 -30.36 -25.12 -7.57
C TYR A 365 -29.41 -24.98 -6.38
N THR A 366 -29.85 -24.36 -5.27
CA THR A 366 -29.04 -24.23 -4.05
C THR A 366 -28.68 -25.60 -3.49
N THR A 367 -29.64 -26.52 -3.43
CA THR A 367 -29.44 -27.87 -2.90
C THR A 367 -28.48 -28.67 -3.78
N GLU A 368 -28.70 -28.67 -5.10
CA GLU A 368 -27.87 -29.39 -6.06
C GLU A 368 -26.44 -28.87 -6.10
N SER A 369 -26.26 -27.54 -6.06
CA SER A 369 -24.94 -26.91 -6.07
C SER A 369 -24.13 -27.26 -4.82
N LEU A 370 -24.73 -27.12 -3.63
CA LEU A 370 -24.07 -27.45 -2.38
C LEU A 370 -23.83 -28.96 -2.23
N GLN A 371 -24.75 -29.82 -2.73
CA GLN A 371 -24.53 -31.25 -2.77
C GLN A 371 -23.36 -31.61 -3.71
N ALA A 372 -23.25 -30.96 -4.88
CA ALA A 372 -22.12 -31.16 -5.78
C ALA A 372 -20.78 -30.77 -5.13
N MET A 373 -20.76 -29.66 -4.38
CA MET A 373 -19.59 -29.26 -3.58
C MET A 373 -19.25 -30.31 -2.51
N LYS A 374 -20.25 -30.78 -1.76
CA LYS A 374 -20.09 -31.83 -0.73
C LYS A 374 -19.58 -33.14 -1.33
N ASP A 375 -20.12 -33.58 -2.46
CA ASP A 375 -19.69 -34.77 -3.20
C ASP A 375 -18.27 -34.64 -3.75
N ALA A 376 -17.86 -33.41 -4.08
CA ALA A 376 -16.52 -33.09 -4.50
C ALA A 376 -15.52 -33.02 -3.33
N GLY A 377 -15.98 -33.12 -2.07
CA GLY A 377 -15.17 -33.04 -0.86
C GLY A 377 -14.91 -31.61 -0.37
N VAL A 378 -15.73 -30.64 -0.79
CA VAL A 378 -15.65 -29.25 -0.33
C VAL A 378 -16.51 -29.07 0.90
N GLU A 379 -15.89 -28.67 2.01
CA GLU A 379 -16.58 -28.24 3.23
C GLU A 379 -16.96 -26.75 3.19
N VAL A 380 -18.24 -26.46 2.94
CA VAL A 380 -18.79 -25.11 2.96
C VAL A 380 -19.12 -24.72 4.40
N SER A 381 -18.59 -23.59 4.88
CA SER A 381 -18.82 -23.10 6.25
C SER A 381 -19.89 -22.02 6.32
N MET A 382 -20.05 -21.23 5.26
CA MET A 382 -21.07 -20.18 5.16
C MET A 382 -21.65 -20.12 3.74
N VAL A 383 -22.93 -19.81 3.63
CA VAL A 383 -23.60 -19.55 2.36
C VAL A 383 -24.26 -18.18 2.42
N GLN A 384 -23.97 -17.34 1.43
CA GLN A 384 -24.66 -16.08 1.20
C GLN A 384 -25.80 -16.31 0.20
N VAL A 385 -27.02 -15.97 0.62
CA VAL A 385 -28.24 -16.16 -0.16
C VAL A 385 -28.63 -14.83 -0.81
N GLY A 386 -28.06 -14.56 -1.98
CA GLY A 386 -28.20 -13.31 -2.72
C GLY A 386 -27.08 -12.32 -2.42
N ASN A 387 -26.62 -11.61 -3.45
CA ASN A 387 -25.61 -10.56 -3.36
C ASN A 387 -26.26 -9.17 -3.46
N GLU A 388 -25.95 -8.29 -2.49
CA GLU A 388 -26.40 -6.89 -2.44
C GLU A 388 -27.86 -6.66 -2.87
N ILE A 389 -28.77 -7.43 -2.28
CA ILE A 389 -30.19 -7.53 -2.69
C ILE A 389 -31.03 -6.32 -2.25
N ASN A 390 -30.43 -5.12 -2.22
CA ASN A 390 -31.00 -3.85 -1.79
C ASN A 390 -32.39 -3.61 -2.39
N ASN A 391 -32.56 -3.96 -3.66
CA ASN A 391 -33.77 -3.70 -4.43
C ASN A 391 -34.44 -4.96 -5.00
N GLY A 392 -34.04 -6.16 -4.57
CA GLY A 392 -34.63 -7.43 -5.02
C GLY A 392 -33.59 -8.49 -5.43
N MET A 393 -34.07 -9.64 -5.92
CA MET A 393 -33.22 -10.77 -6.36
C MET A 393 -33.92 -11.60 -7.45
N ALA A 394 -33.15 -12.23 -8.35
CA ALA A 394 -33.65 -13.12 -9.42
C ALA A 394 -34.86 -12.57 -10.22
N GLY A 395 -34.82 -11.28 -10.53
CA GLY A 395 -35.83 -10.52 -11.27
C GLY A 395 -37.03 -10.06 -10.46
N GLU A 396 -37.11 -10.41 -9.17
CA GLU A 396 -38.24 -10.08 -8.30
C GLU A 396 -37.90 -8.97 -7.29
N THR A 397 -38.93 -8.24 -6.86
CA THR A 397 -38.83 -7.19 -5.84
C THR A 397 -39.94 -7.35 -4.79
N GLY A 398 -39.83 -6.64 -3.66
CA GLY A 398 -40.86 -6.66 -2.60
C GLY A 398 -41.11 -8.05 -2.02
N GLU A 399 -42.37 -8.39 -1.74
CA GLU A 399 -42.80 -9.68 -1.17
C GLU A 399 -42.24 -10.90 -1.91
N ALA A 400 -42.21 -10.85 -3.24
CA ALA A 400 -41.71 -11.95 -4.06
C ALA A 400 -40.23 -12.27 -3.76
N SER A 401 -39.41 -11.24 -3.50
CA SER A 401 -38.01 -11.43 -3.14
C SER A 401 -37.83 -12.12 -1.77
N TYR A 402 -38.70 -11.86 -0.80
CA TYR A 402 -38.66 -12.55 0.50
C TYR A 402 -39.10 -14.02 0.39
N THR A 403 -40.03 -14.35 -0.50
CA THR A 403 -40.37 -15.75 -0.82
C THR A 403 -39.15 -16.50 -1.37
N LEU A 404 -38.37 -15.87 -2.26
CA LEU A 404 -37.15 -16.44 -2.82
C LEU A 404 -36.04 -16.59 -1.76
N LEU A 405 -35.85 -15.58 -0.91
CA LEU A 405 -34.91 -15.65 0.21
C LEU A 405 -35.23 -16.80 1.16
N ALA A 406 -36.50 -16.95 1.54
CA ALA A 406 -36.95 -18.04 2.39
C ALA A 406 -36.68 -19.40 1.74
N ALA A 407 -36.92 -19.54 0.44
CA ALA A 407 -36.65 -20.78 -0.29
C ALA A 407 -35.16 -21.15 -0.26
N GLY A 408 -34.27 -20.19 -0.53
CA GLY A 408 -32.82 -20.41 -0.47
C GLY A 408 -32.32 -20.77 0.93
N CYS A 409 -32.76 -20.03 1.95
CA CYS A 409 -32.39 -20.31 3.34
C CYS A 409 -32.85 -21.70 3.79
N ASN A 410 -34.11 -22.05 3.48
CA ASN A 410 -34.66 -23.38 3.81
C ASN A 410 -33.91 -24.51 3.10
N ALA A 411 -33.46 -24.29 1.86
CA ALA A 411 -32.66 -25.27 1.13
C ALA A 411 -31.31 -25.53 1.80
N VAL A 412 -30.60 -24.47 2.21
CA VAL A 412 -29.34 -24.59 2.95
C VAL A 412 -29.56 -25.36 4.27
N ARG A 413 -30.55 -24.94 5.07
CA ARG A 413 -30.88 -25.62 6.34
C ARG A 413 -31.24 -27.09 6.19
N ALA A 414 -31.99 -27.42 5.15
CA ALA A 414 -32.41 -28.79 4.90
C ALA A 414 -31.23 -29.70 4.53
N LEU A 415 -30.21 -29.16 3.87
CA LEU A 415 -29.02 -29.89 3.47
C LEU A 415 -28.03 -30.06 4.65
N ASP A 416 -27.73 -28.96 5.34
CA ASP A 416 -26.76 -28.93 6.42
C ASP A 416 -27.08 -27.80 7.42
N PRO A 417 -27.60 -28.10 8.62
CA PRO A 417 -28.02 -27.09 9.57
C PRO A 417 -26.84 -26.30 10.19
N ASP A 418 -25.61 -26.83 10.10
CA ASP A 418 -24.43 -26.23 10.71
C ASP A 418 -23.81 -25.13 9.82
N ILE A 419 -24.17 -25.08 8.53
CA ILE A 419 -23.75 -24.01 7.62
C ILE A 419 -24.35 -22.68 8.06
N GLN A 420 -23.52 -21.66 8.22
CA GLN A 420 -24.01 -20.32 8.51
C GLN A 420 -24.69 -19.70 7.28
N ILE A 421 -25.85 -19.07 7.46
CA ILE A 421 -26.58 -18.39 6.38
C ILE A 421 -26.41 -16.87 6.52
N ALA A 422 -25.83 -16.25 5.50
CA ALA A 422 -25.66 -14.81 5.40
C ALA A 422 -26.65 -14.21 4.39
N ILE A 423 -27.22 -13.04 4.73
CA ILE A 423 -27.98 -12.21 3.79
C ILE A 423 -27.21 -10.89 3.59
N HIS A 424 -26.97 -10.52 2.34
CA HIS A 424 -26.08 -9.42 1.99
C HIS A 424 -26.81 -8.19 1.44
N TYR A 425 -26.54 -7.02 2.02
CA TYR A 425 -26.99 -5.71 1.58
C TYR A 425 -25.81 -4.73 1.44
N ALA A 426 -26.03 -3.58 0.80
CA ALA A 426 -25.06 -2.48 0.70
C ALA A 426 -25.63 -1.17 1.27
N ASP A 427 -24.93 -0.06 1.06
CA ASP A 427 -25.33 1.31 1.43
C ASP A 427 -25.59 1.54 2.94
N PRO A 428 -24.70 1.17 3.87
CA PRO A 428 -24.92 1.38 5.31
C PRO A 428 -25.02 2.86 5.72
N HIS A 429 -24.57 3.80 4.88
CA HIS A 429 -24.70 5.25 5.09
C HIS A 429 -26.13 5.78 4.98
N ARG A 430 -27.02 5.08 4.26
CA ARG A 430 -28.39 5.53 4.05
C ARG A 430 -29.18 5.42 5.34
N GLU A 431 -29.62 6.56 5.87
CA GLU A 431 -30.31 6.63 7.15
C GLU A 431 -31.48 5.63 7.23
N GLY A 432 -31.43 4.73 8.20
CA GLY A 432 -32.46 3.73 8.47
C GLY A 432 -32.57 2.58 7.46
N PHE A 433 -31.79 2.57 6.37
CA PHE A 433 -31.94 1.58 5.30
C PHE A 433 -31.64 0.14 5.77
N SER A 434 -30.42 -0.13 6.23
CA SER A 434 -30.01 -1.50 6.64
C SER A 434 -30.80 -2.01 7.84
N VAL A 435 -31.11 -1.13 8.81
CA VAL A 435 -31.97 -1.47 9.95
C VAL A 435 -33.39 -1.80 9.49
N GLY A 436 -33.93 -1.07 8.50
CA GLY A 436 -35.20 -1.36 7.86
C GLY A 436 -35.20 -2.70 7.12
N LYS A 437 -34.11 -3.07 6.46
CA LYS A 437 -33.94 -4.39 5.84
C LYS A 437 -33.95 -5.51 6.87
N ALA A 438 -33.20 -5.37 7.96
CA ALA A 438 -33.22 -6.34 9.06
C ALA A 438 -34.62 -6.47 9.69
N ALA A 439 -35.36 -5.36 9.84
CA ALA A 439 -36.74 -5.37 10.30
C ALA A 439 -37.66 -6.19 9.36
N ALA A 440 -37.50 -6.00 8.05
CA ALA A 440 -38.27 -6.72 7.05
C ALA A 440 -37.94 -8.22 7.04
N LEU A 441 -36.66 -8.60 7.14
CA LEU A 441 -36.28 -10.01 7.26
C LEU A 441 -36.94 -10.67 8.48
N ALA A 442 -36.94 -9.97 9.63
CA ALA A 442 -37.58 -10.45 10.85
C ALA A 442 -39.10 -10.59 10.70
N SER A 443 -39.78 -9.62 10.07
CA SER A 443 -41.24 -9.68 9.89
C SER A 443 -41.69 -10.81 8.96
N HIS A 444 -40.82 -11.22 8.03
CA HIS A 444 -41.07 -12.33 7.12
C HIS A 444 -40.58 -13.69 7.66
N ASN A 445 -40.02 -13.73 8.88
CA ASN A 445 -39.44 -14.93 9.50
C ASN A 445 -38.38 -15.60 8.62
N ILE A 446 -37.52 -14.81 7.97
CA ILE A 446 -36.38 -15.37 7.23
C ILE A 446 -35.39 -15.99 8.22
N ASP A 447 -35.05 -17.26 8.02
CA ASP A 447 -34.10 -18.00 8.86
C ASP A 447 -32.67 -17.81 8.35
N TYR A 448 -31.93 -16.91 9.01
CA TYR A 448 -30.54 -16.59 8.68
C TYR A 448 -29.74 -16.26 9.95
N ASP A 449 -28.42 -16.40 9.87
CA ASP A 449 -27.51 -16.20 11.01
C ASP A 449 -26.79 -14.84 10.97
N VAL A 450 -26.38 -14.41 9.77
CA VAL A 450 -25.49 -13.27 9.56
C VAL A 450 -26.14 -12.21 8.70
N PHE A 451 -26.22 -10.97 9.20
CA PHE A 451 -26.52 -9.81 8.37
C PHE A 451 -25.19 -9.24 7.85
N ALA A 452 -24.98 -9.33 6.53
CA ALA A 452 -23.75 -8.88 5.91
C ALA A 452 -23.95 -7.54 5.20
N SER A 453 -22.92 -6.68 5.20
CA SER A 453 -22.92 -5.39 4.51
C SER A 453 -21.72 -5.25 3.59
N SER A 454 -21.87 -4.68 2.39
CA SER A 454 -20.74 -4.07 1.69
C SER A 454 -20.34 -2.78 2.39
N TYR A 455 -19.04 -2.46 2.38
CA TYR A 455 -18.47 -1.23 2.91
C TYR A 455 -17.23 -0.80 2.12
N TYR A 456 -17.45 0.11 1.17
CA TYR A 456 -16.40 0.80 0.44
C TYR A 456 -16.32 2.23 0.99
N SER A 457 -15.22 2.60 1.65
CA SER A 457 -15.11 3.87 2.40
C SER A 457 -15.31 5.11 1.53
N PHE A 458 -15.04 4.99 0.22
CA PHE A 458 -15.24 6.05 -0.77
C PHE A 458 -16.72 6.33 -1.13
N TRP A 459 -17.66 5.44 -0.81
CA TRP A 459 -19.10 5.66 -1.05
C TRP A 459 -19.99 5.45 0.19
N HIS A 460 -19.57 4.60 1.13
CA HIS A 460 -20.46 4.03 2.15
C HIS A 460 -20.40 4.74 3.52
N GLY A 461 -19.91 5.98 3.55
CA GLY A 461 -19.86 6.82 4.75
C GLY A 461 -18.80 6.37 5.75
N THR A 462 -18.94 6.78 7.01
CA THR A 462 -17.90 6.56 8.04
C THR A 462 -18.00 5.21 8.75
N THR A 463 -16.88 4.77 9.32
CA THR A 463 -16.79 3.55 10.13
C THR A 463 -17.57 3.65 11.44
N GLU A 464 -17.76 4.86 11.99
CA GLU A 464 -18.64 5.02 13.17
C GLU A 464 -20.10 4.74 12.81
N ASN A 465 -20.55 5.20 11.64
CA ASN A 465 -21.90 4.89 11.16
C ASN A 465 -22.05 3.39 10.88
N LEU A 466 -21.07 2.78 10.22
CA LEU A 466 -21.05 1.32 9.98
C LEU A 466 -21.22 0.55 11.31
N THR A 467 -20.37 0.85 12.30
CA THR A 467 -20.42 0.23 13.64
C THR A 467 -21.80 0.40 14.27
N LYS A 468 -22.34 1.63 14.25
CA LYS A 468 -23.65 1.95 14.84
C LYS A 468 -24.77 1.15 14.20
N VAL A 469 -24.81 1.07 12.86
CA VAL A 469 -25.85 0.36 12.11
C VAL A 469 -25.77 -1.15 12.39
N LEU A 470 -24.58 -1.74 12.25
CA LEU A 470 -24.36 -3.17 12.49
C LEU A 470 -24.67 -3.56 13.94
N LYS A 471 -24.25 -2.74 14.92
CA LYS A 471 -24.57 -2.96 16.34
C LYS A 471 -26.07 -2.88 16.63
N THR A 472 -26.78 -1.96 15.98
CA THR A 472 -28.24 -1.87 16.11
C THR A 472 -28.91 -3.14 15.60
N ILE A 473 -28.47 -3.66 14.45
CA ILE A 473 -29.01 -4.90 13.86
C ILE A 473 -28.70 -6.10 14.78
N ALA A 474 -27.45 -6.25 15.20
CA ALA A 474 -27.00 -7.33 16.06
C ALA A 474 -27.81 -7.40 17.37
N THR A 475 -27.96 -6.26 18.05
CA THR A 475 -28.67 -6.19 19.34
C THR A 475 -30.18 -6.31 19.22
N THR A 476 -30.78 -5.79 18.15
CA THR A 476 -32.25 -5.79 17.98
C THR A 476 -32.76 -7.14 17.48
N TYR A 477 -32.06 -7.78 16.56
CA TYR A 477 -32.53 -8.98 15.86
C TYR A 477 -31.75 -10.25 16.23
N ASN A 478 -30.78 -10.14 17.17
CA ASN A 478 -29.92 -11.24 17.63
C ASN A 478 -29.24 -11.96 16.46
N LYS A 479 -28.54 -11.18 15.62
CA LYS A 479 -27.83 -11.65 14.45
C LYS A 479 -26.34 -11.39 14.59
N LYS A 480 -25.53 -12.27 13.98
CA LYS A 480 -24.13 -11.92 13.69
C LYS A 480 -24.10 -10.89 12.57
N VAL A 481 -23.03 -10.12 12.50
CA VAL A 481 -22.81 -9.08 11.49
C VAL A 481 -21.40 -9.13 10.95
N MET A 482 -21.24 -8.82 9.67
CA MET A 482 -19.93 -8.78 9.01
C MET A 482 -19.93 -7.79 7.85
N VAL A 483 -18.74 -7.44 7.39
CA VAL A 483 -18.56 -6.80 6.09
C VAL A 483 -18.26 -7.88 5.04
N ALA A 484 -19.11 -8.02 4.02
CA ALA A 484 -18.93 -9.03 2.97
C ALA A 484 -18.03 -8.56 1.82
N GLU A 485 -17.89 -7.24 1.67
CA GLU A 485 -17.05 -6.61 0.65
C GLU A 485 -16.43 -5.33 1.18
N VAL A 486 -15.10 -5.24 1.13
CA VAL A 486 -14.30 -4.04 1.35
C VAL A 486 -13.12 -4.05 0.38
N SER A 487 -12.73 -2.88 -0.14
CA SER A 487 -11.48 -2.70 -0.89
C SER A 487 -11.04 -1.25 -0.79
N TYR A 488 -9.79 -0.98 -1.19
CA TYR A 488 -9.30 0.39 -1.30
C TYR A 488 -8.14 0.47 -2.32
N PRO A 489 -8.04 1.57 -3.10
CA PRO A 489 -6.96 1.73 -4.07
C PRO A 489 -5.61 1.97 -3.40
N TRP A 490 -4.59 1.23 -3.86
CA TRP A 490 -3.19 1.51 -3.54
C TRP A 490 -2.53 2.41 -4.61
N THR A 491 -3.18 2.57 -5.77
CA THR A 491 -2.80 3.50 -6.84
C THR A 491 -4.05 3.97 -7.57
N LEU A 492 -3.98 5.09 -8.30
CA LEU A 492 -5.04 5.54 -9.23
C LEU A 492 -4.68 5.27 -10.70
N GLU A 493 -3.52 4.64 -10.95
CA GLU A 493 -3.12 4.19 -12.28
C GLU A 493 -3.98 3.01 -12.76
N ASP A 494 -4.12 2.90 -14.08
CA ASP A 494 -4.76 1.77 -14.77
C ASP A 494 -3.69 0.77 -15.21
N GLY A 495 -3.71 -0.43 -14.63
CA GLY A 495 -2.71 -1.46 -14.86
C GLY A 495 -2.90 -2.30 -16.13
N ASP A 496 -4.10 -2.35 -16.71
CA ASP A 496 -4.45 -3.32 -17.76
C ASP A 496 -4.98 -2.71 -19.08
N GLY A 497 -5.22 -1.40 -19.08
CA GLY A 497 -5.70 -0.61 -20.20
C GLY A 497 -7.22 -0.44 -20.25
N ALA A 498 -7.95 -0.92 -19.23
CA ALA A 498 -9.37 -0.68 -19.02
C ALA A 498 -9.59 0.19 -17.77
N ASP A 499 -10.49 1.16 -17.85
CA ASP A 499 -10.70 2.12 -16.76
C ASP A 499 -11.14 1.44 -15.44
N ASN A 500 -10.38 1.71 -14.37
CA ASN A 500 -10.71 1.35 -13.00
C ASN A 500 -11.92 2.12 -12.47
N VAL A 501 -12.72 1.47 -11.61
CA VAL A 501 -13.90 2.10 -10.99
C VAL A 501 -13.55 3.22 -10.02
N VAL A 502 -12.40 3.10 -9.35
CA VAL A 502 -11.78 4.19 -8.58
C VAL A 502 -10.53 4.64 -9.32
N ASN A 503 -10.49 5.91 -9.73
CA ASN A 503 -9.44 6.47 -10.57
C ASN A 503 -9.19 7.95 -10.23
N ALA A 504 -8.33 8.63 -11.00
CA ALA A 504 -7.94 10.03 -10.77
C ALA A 504 -9.10 11.04 -10.72
N SER A 505 -10.28 10.70 -11.26
CA SER A 505 -11.48 11.55 -11.19
C SER A 505 -12.35 11.31 -9.95
N THR A 506 -12.03 10.29 -9.14
CA THR A 506 -12.75 9.97 -7.91
C THR A 506 -12.37 10.97 -6.81
N SER A 507 -13.35 11.70 -6.29
CA SER A 507 -13.19 12.60 -5.15
C SER A 507 -13.42 11.86 -3.81
N ASP A 508 -13.12 12.52 -2.69
CA ASP A 508 -13.50 12.07 -1.34
C ASP A 508 -12.87 10.73 -0.90
N LEU A 509 -11.64 10.48 -1.36
CA LEU A 509 -10.82 9.36 -0.91
C LEU A 509 -10.28 9.63 0.50
N ASN A 510 -10.77 8.88 1.48
CA ASN A 510 -10.56 9.14 2.91
C ASN A 510 -9.21 8.66 3.47
N TYR A 511 -8.40 7.98 2.67
CA TYR A 511 -7.08 7.47 3.00
C TYR A 511 -6.09 7.74 1.86
N SER A 512 -4.79 7.75 2.17
CA SER A 512 -3.72 7.93 1.18
C SER A 512 -3.81 6.87 0.06
N ILE A 513 -3.40 7.24 -1.15
CA ILE A 513 -3.36 6.33 -2.30
C ILE A 513 -2.00 5.64 -2.34
N ASP A 514 -1.83 4.68 -1.44
CA ASP A 514 -0.66 3.80 -1.36
C ASP A 514 -1.00 2.53 -0.54
N ALA A 515 -0.02 1.63 -0.39
CA ALA A 515 -0.20 0.41 0.39
C ALA A 515 -0.57 0.67 1.87
N GLU A 516 -0.14 1.79 2.46
CA GLU A 516 -0.49 2.10 3.86
C GLU A 516 -1.94 2.58 3.97
N GLY A 517 -2.40 3.43 3.07
CA GLY A 517 -3.79 3.88 3.03
C GLY A 517 -4.75 2.72 2.69
N GLN A 518 -4.35 1.81 1.80
CA GLN A 518 -5.06 0.57 1.57
C GLN A 518 -5.16 -0.28 2.85
N ALA A 519 -4.06 -0.47 3.58
CA ALA A 519 -4.05 -1.19 4.85
C ALA A 519 -4.90 -0.49 5.93
N ALA A 520 -4.86 0.84 6.01
CA ALA A 520 -5.63 1.63 6.95
C ALA A 520 -7.14 1.48 6.73
N ALA A 521 -7.60 1.55 5.48
CA ALA A 521 -9.01 1.35 5.14
C ALA A 521 -9.52 -0.05 5.55
N VAL A 522 -8.72 -1.09 5.32
CA VAL A 522 -9.05 -2.47 5.72
C VAL A 522 -9.03 -2.61 7.24
N ARG A 523 -7.99 -2.09 7.91
CA ARG A 523 -7.85 -2.12 9.37
C ARG A 523 -9.05 -1.45 10.04
N ASP A 524 -9.49 -0.30 9.53
CA ASP A 524 -10.59 0.45 10.13
C ASP A 524 -11.94 -0.24 9.93
N ALA A 525 -12.15 -0.93 8.80
CA ALA A 525 -13.31 -1.80 8.61
C ALA A 525 -13.30 -2.98 9.61
N ILE A 526 -12.14 -3.61 9.83
CA ILE A 526 -11.95 -4.65 10.85
C ILE A 526 -12.27 -4.10 12.24
N ALA A 527 -11.73 -2.93 12.59
CA ALA A 527 -11.97 -2.27 13.86
C ALA A 527 -13.46 -1.93 14.07
N ALA A 528 -14.13 -1.42 13.04
CA ALA A 528 -15.55 -1.08 13.08
C ALA A 528 -16.44 -2.31 13.34
N VAL A 529 -16.16 -3.43 12.68
CA VAL A 529 -16.90 -4.68 12.90
C VAL A 529 -16.58 -5.25 14.28
N SER A 530 -15.30 -5.26 14.69
CA SER A 530 -14.88 -5.70 16.02
C SER A 530 -15.57 -4.90 17.15
N ALA A 531 -15.72 -3.59 16.97
CA ALA A 531 -16.39 -2.69 17.93
C ALA A 531 -17.89 -2.97 18.15
N VAL A 532 -18.51 -3.81 17.31
CA VAL A 532 -19.86 -4.35 17.56
C VAL A 532 -19.86 -5.29 18.78
N GLY A 533 -18.75 -5.96 19.08
CA GLY A 533 -18.60 -7.02 20.08
C GLY A 533 -18.70 -8.42 19.45
N ASP A 534 -18.99 -9.46 20.25
CA ASP A 534 -19.03 -10.87 19.81
C ASP A 534 -19.92 -11.16 18.58
N ALA A 535 -20.88 -10.29 18.29
CA ALA A 535 -21.73 -10.41 17.10
C ALA A 535 -21.03 -9.96 15.81
N GLY A 536 -20.01 -9.11 15.88
CA GLY A 536 -19.18 -8.69 14.75
C GLY A 536 -18.12 -9.75 14.44
N ILE A 537 -18.33 -10.51 13.37
CA ILE A 537 -17.55 -11.74 13.14
C ILE A 537 -16.43 -11.61 12.11
N GLY A 538 -16.41 -10.56 11.28
CA GLY A 538 -15.51 -10.58 10.12
C GLY A 538 -15.60 -9.48 9.09
N THR A 539 -14.59 -9.47 8.23
CA THR A 539 -14.54 -8.71 6.97
C THR A 539 -14.07 -9.59 5.82
N PHE A 540 -14.54 -9.31 4.60
CA PHE A 540 -14.08 -9.96 3.37
C PHE A 540 -13.58 -8.91 2.37
N TYR A 541 -12.31 -9.01 1.98
CA TYR A 541 -11.73 -8.11 0.98
C TYR A 541 -12.14 -8.54 -0.43
N TRP A 542 -12.76 -7.64 -1.18
CA TRP A 542 -13.29 -7.93 -2.50
C TRP A 542 -12.20 -7.90 -3.58
N GLU A 543 -12.12 -8.96 -4.39
CA GLU A 543 -11.17 -9.12 -5.49
C GLU A 543 -9.72 -8.83 -5.10
N ALA A 544 -9.24 -9.55 -4.09
CA ALA A 544 -7.93 -9.35 -3.47
C ALA A 544 -6.72 -9.55 -4.42
N ALA A 545 -6.93 -10.12 -5.60
CA ALA A 545 -5.87 -10.50 -6.54
C ALA A 545 -6.25 -10.39 -8.03
N TRP A 546 -7.19 -9.50 -8.38
CA TRP A 546 -7.59 -9.27 -9.77
C TRP A 546 -6.60 -8.38 -10.52
N THR A 547 -5.39 -8.90 -10.71
CA THR A 547 -4.29 -8.19 -11.38
C THR A 547 -4.50 -8.09 -12.90
N PRO A 548 -3.80 -7.18 -13.58
CA PRO A 548 -3.67 -7.19 -15.03
C PRO A 548 -3.11 -8.54 -15.50
N VAL A 549 -3.62 -9.04 -16.62
CA VAL A 549 -3.04 -10.24 -17.26
C VAL A 549 -1.65 -9.91 -17.82
N ASN A 550 -1.51 -8.73 -18.42
CA ASN A 550 -0.24 -8.11 -18.78
C ASN A 550 -0.25 -6.65 -18.34
N ASN A 551 0.88 -6.19 -17.79
CA ASN A 551 1.06 -4.83 -17.28
C ASN A 551 1.09 -3.79 -18.42
N TYR A 552 -0.01 -3.08 -18.61
CA TYR A 552 -0.21 -2.07 -19.64
C TYR A 552 0.54 -0.77 -19.32
N ILE A 553 0.40 -0.24 -18.11
CA ILE A 553 1.03 1.03 -17.72
C ILE A 553 2.56 0.94 -17.67
N GLY A 554 3.08 -0.23 -17.28
CA GLY A 554 4.52 -0.52 -17.27
C GLY A 554 5.11 -0.76 -18.67
N ALA A 555 4.28 -0.87 -19.72
CA ALA A 555 4.74 -1.06 -21.08
C ALA A 555 5.32 0.23 -21.68
N ALA A 556 6.31 0.08 -22.56
CA ALA A 556 6.78 1.20 -23.38
C ALA A 556 5.62 1.72 -24.25
N GLU A 557 5.59 3.03 -24.51
CA GLU A 557 4.48 3.67 -25.23
C GLU A 557 4.22 3.05 -26.61
N GLU A 558 5.27 2.64 -27.32
CA GLU A 558 5.18 1.93 -28.60
C GLU A 558 4.58 0.51 -28.52
N ASP A 559 4.58 -0.11 -27.33
CA ASP A 559 4.12 -1.49 -27.10
C ASP A 559 2.73 -1.55 -26.47
N LYS A 560 2.22 -0.46 -25.89
CA LYS A 560 0.91 -0.39 -25.21
C LYS A 560 -0.26 -0.90 -26.04
N GLU A 561 -0.32 -0.56 -27.34
CA GLU A 561 -1.38 -1.03 -28.24
C GLU A 561 -1.36 -2.57 -28.37
N ALA A 562 -0.18 -3.17 -28.44
CA ALA A 562 -0.02 -4.61 -28.54
C ALA A 562 -0.35 -5.32 -27.22
N VAL A 563 0.02 -4.72 -26.09
CA VAL A 563 -0.31 -5.23 -24.74
C VAL A 563 -1.83 -5.21 -24.52
N LEU A 564 -2.49 -4.09 -24.81
CA LEU A 564 -3.95 -3.98 -24.71
C LEU A 564 -4.66 -4.98 -25.64
N ALA A 565 -4.18 -5.16 -26.88
CA ALA A 565 -4.75 -6.13 -27.79
C ALA A 565 -4.65 -7.58 -27.27
N GLU A 566 -3.54 -7.94 -26.62
CA GLU A 566 -3.38 -9.26 -25.99
C GLU A 566 -4.24 -9.39 -24.73
N ASN A 567 -4.35 -8.34 -23.92
CA ASN A 567 -5.24 -8.31 -22.77
C ASN A 567 -6.70 -8.52 -23.19
N ILE A 568 -7.19 -7.79 -24.20
CA ILE A 568 -8.53 -7.97 -24.79
C ILE A 568 -8.73 -9.42 -25.24
N ARG A 569 -7.74 -10.01 -25.92
CA ARG A 569 -7.81 -11.41 -26.36
C ARG A 569 -7.99 -12.36 -25.19
N MET A 570 -7.29 -12.14 -24.07
CA MET A 570 -7.37 -12.97 -22.88
C MET A 570 -8.70 -12.79 -22.14
N TRP A 571 -9.16 -11.55 -21.98
CA TRP A 571 -10.45 -11.25 -21.34
C TRP A 571 -11.61 -11.92 -22.07
N GLU A 572 -11.64 -11.83 -23.40
CA GLU A 572 -12.73 -12.39 -24.22
C GLU A 572 -12.71 -13.92 -24.33
N ASN A 573 -11.52 -14.54 -24.29
CA ASN A 573 -11.38 -15.99 -24.43
C ASN A 573 -11.52 -16.74 -23.10
N TYR A 574 -10.98 -16.19 -22.01
CA TYR A 574 -10.96 -16.87 -20.71
C TYR A 574 -11.94 -16.26 -19.71
N GLY A 575 -12.42 -15.03 -19.93
CA GLY A 575 -13.27 -14.30 -18.99
C GLY A 575 -12.50 -13.76 -17.79
N SER A 576 -11.28 -13.27 -18.00
CA SER A 576 -10.43 -12.66 -16.97
C SER A 576 -10.63 -11.16 -16.78
N GLY A 577 -11.34 -10.49 -17.69
CA GLY A 577 -11.84 -9.12 -17.50
C GLY A 577 -13.21 -9.10 -16.82
N TRP A 578 -13.79 -7.94 -16.49
CA TRP A 578 -15.04 -7.82 -15.74
C TRP A 578 -16.28 -8.27 -16.51
N ALA A 579 -16.17 -8.29 -17.82
CA ALA A 579 -17.18 -8.78 -18.75
C ALA A 579 -16.51 -9.32 -20.01
N SER A 580 -17.33 -9.87 -20.91
CA SER A 580 -16.96 -10.17 -22.29
C SER A 580 -18.05 -9.66 -23.21
N LYS A 581 -17.78 -9.60 -24.52
CA LYS A 581 -18.79 -9.20 -25.51
C LYS A 581 -20.04 -10.09 -25.48
N TRP A 582 -19.92 -11.34 -25.02
CA TRP A 582 -20.97 -12.37 -25.13
C TRP A 582 -22.23 -12.04 -24.31
N VAL A 583 -22.08 -11.29 -23.22
CA VAL A 583 -23.20 -10.86 -22.37
C VAL A 583 -23.89 -9.58 -22.88
N GLY A 584 -23.18 -8.82 -23.71
CA GLY A 584 -23.59 -7.52 -24.23
C GLY A 584 -24.74 -7.58 -25.25
N PRO A 585 -25.26 -6.41 -25.66
CA PRO A 585 -26.49 -6.29 -26.46
C PRO A 585 -26.39 -6.85 -27.89
N GLU A 586 -25.18 -7.13 -28.40
CA GLU A 586 -25.01 -7.68 -29.76
C GLU A 586 -25.14 -9.21 -29.84
N TYR A 587 -25.06 -9.91 -28.71
CA TYR A 587 -25.07 -11.37 -28.65
C TYR A 587 -26.27 -11.85 -27.82
N ASP A 588 -26.05 -12.16 -26.53
CA ASP A 588 -27.13 -12.66 -25.67
C ASP A 588 -28.00 -11.55 -25.07
N GLY A 589 -27.44 -10.33 -24.97
CA GLY A 589 -28.16 -9.16 -24.46
C GLY A 589 -28.65 -9.31 -23.02
N TYR A 590 -27.97 -10.13 -22.21
CA TYR A 590 -28.32 -10.35 -20.81
C TYR A 590 -28.02 -9.11 -19.97
N ASP A 591 -26.91 -8.42 -20.26
CA ASP A 591 -26.58 -7.11 -19.70
C ASP A 591 -26.36 -6.08 -20.83
N ALA A 592 -27.35 -5.21 -21.03
CA ALA A 592 -27.29 -4.18 -22.05
C ALA A 592 -26.32 -3.02 -21.71
N GLY A 593 -25.81 -2.97 -20.48
CA GLY A 593 -24.83 -1.98 -20.02
C GLY A 593 -23.39 -2.29 -20.42
N VAL A 594 -23.11 -3.52 -20.86
CA VAL A 594 -21.77 -3.89 -21.34
C VAL A 594 -21.50 -3.24 -22.69
N SER A 595 -20.34 -2.58 -22.78
CA SER A 595 -19.91 -1.84 -23.96
C SER A 595 -19.72 -2.77 -25.17
N LYS A 596 -19.77 -2.18 -26.37
CA LYS A 596 -19.31 -2.86 -27.59
C LYS A 596 -17.80 -2.73 -27.78
N ASP A 597 -17.20 -1.77 -27.09
CA ASP A 597 -15.77 -1.53 -27.10
C ASP A 597 -15.10 -2.46 -26.08
N MET A 598 -14.49 -3.53 -26.59
CA MET A 598 -13.85 -4.56 -25.76
C MET A 598 -12.63 -4.05 -24.98
N SER A 599 -12.09 -2.87 -25.31
CA SER A 599 -11.04 -2.25 -24.49
C SER A 599 -11.51 -1.90 -23.08
N THR A 600 -12.83 -1.78 -22.87
CA THR A 600 -13.43 -1.48 -21.57
C THR A 600 -13.74 -2.72 -20.73
N HIS A 601 -13.39 -3.92 -21.21
CA HIS A 601 -13.83 -5.19 -20.61
C HIS A 601 -12.84 -5.76 -19.60
N GLY A 602 -11.70 -5.11 -19.35
CA GLY A 602 -10.62 -5.58 -18.46
C GLY A 602 -11.00 -5.66 -16.98
N SER A 603 -10.01 -5.78 -16.11
CA SER A 603 -10.23 -5.57 -14.68
C SER A 603 -10.74 -4.15 -14.45
N GLN A 604 -11.57 -3.97 -13.43
CA GLN A 604 -11.99 -2.65 -12.97
C GLN A 604 -11.45 -2.34 -11.56
N TRP A 605 -10.61 -3.24 -11.05
CA TRP A 605 -10.14 -3.29 -9.67
C TRP A 605 -8.65 -3.68 -9.54
N ASP A 606 -7.87 -3.68 -10.62
CA ASP A 606 -6.44 -4.03 -10.57
C ASP A 606 -5.66 -3.11 -9.64
N ASN A 607 -6.07 -1.85 -9.53
CA ASN A 607 -5.47 -0.87 -8.63
C ASN A 607 -5.89 -1.01 -7.15
N GLN A 608 -6.72 -2.01 -6.83
CA GLN A 608 -7.23 -2.27 -5.49
C GLN A 608 -6.85 -3.65 -4.96
N GLY A 609 -6.17 -4.52 -5.73
CA GLY A 609 -5.67 -5.80 -5.22
C GLY A 609 -4.55 -5.65 -4.17
N PHE A 610 -4.14 -6.76 -3.54
CA PHE A 610 -2.95 -6.83 -2.68
C PHE A 610 -1.66 -7.11 -3.47
N PHE A 611 -1.68 -6.89 -4.79
CA PHE A 611 -0.58 -7.16 -5.68
C PHE A 611 -0.36 -5.96 -6.61
N ASP A 612 0.90 -5.66 -6.92
CA ASP A 612 1.25 -4.72 -7.97
C ASP A 612 0.85 -5.27 -9.35
N PHE A 613 0.97 -4.45 -10.40
CA PHE A 613 0.59 -4.83 -11.76
C PHE A 613 1.44 -5.95 -12.38
N ASP A 614 2.59 -6.29 -11.78
CA ASP A 614 3.42 -7.44 -12.17
C ASP A 614 3.09 -8.70 -11.34
N GLY A 615 2.15 -8.61 -10.39
CA GLY A 615 1.76 -9.68 -9.49
C GLY A 615 2.64 -9.84 -8.25
N ARG A 616 3.47 -8.86 -7.88
CA ARG A 616 4.22 -8.90 -6.61
C ARG A 616 3.34 -8.45 -5.48
N VAL A 617 3.40 -9.16 -4.36
CA VAL A 617 2.57 -8.84 -3.19
C VAL A 617 2.94 -7.47 -2.61
N LEU A 618 1.92 -6.69 -2.26
CA LEU A 618 2.07 -5.39 -1.60
C LEU A 618 2.20 -5.60 -0.08
N PRO A 619 2.95 -4.74 0.63
CA PRO A 619 3.07 -4.82 2.09
C PRO A 619 1.72 -4.76 2.83
N SER A 620 0.71 -4.13 2.22
CA SER A 620 -0.67 -4.00 2.72
C SER A 620 -1.34 -5.32 3.03
N ILE A 621 -0.94 -6.43 2.39
CA ILE A 621 -1.47 -7.77 2.66
C ILE A 621 -1.32 -8.13 4.15
N ASN A 622 -0.27 -7.62 4.79
CA ASN A 622 0.08 -7.91 6.17
C ASN A 622 -0.85 -7.25 7.19
N VAL A 623 -1.83 -6.44 6.75
CA VAL A 623 -2.85 -5.86 7.63
C VAL A 623 -3.51 -6.94 8.51
N TYR A 624 -3.82 -8.12 7.96
CA TYR A 624 -4.52 -9.19 8.70
C TYR A 624 -3.74 -9.74 9.90
N LYS A 625 -2.41 -9.71 9.86
CA LYS A 625 -1.57 -10.07 11.03
C LYS A 625 -1.26 -8.85 11.90
N TYR A 626 -1.06 -7.67 11.30
CA TYR A 626 -0.67 -6.47 12.04
C TYR A 626 -1.83 -5.85 12.83
N VAL A 627 -3.10 -6.11 12.49
CA VAL A 627 -4.22 -5.72 13.36
C VAL A 627 -4.15 -6.32 14.77
N TYR A 628 -3.40 -7.41 14.99
CA TYR A 628 -3.23 -8.02 16.31
C TYR A 628 -2.07 -7.43 17.12
N THR A 629 -1.00 -7.00 16.46
CA THR A 629 0.25 -6.57 17.11
C THR A 629 0.49 -5.07 17.03
N GLY A 630 -0.10 -4.42 16.03
CA GLY A 630 0.40 -3.16 15.49
C GLY A 630 1.68 -3.37 14.69
N ALA A 631 1.94 -2.45 13.77
CA ALA A 631 3.16 -2.36 12.98
C ALA A 631 3.59 -0.90 12.87
N ASP A 632 4.89 -0.68 12.98
CA ASP A 632 5.53 0.62 12.87
C ASP A 632 6.27 0.69 11.55
N GLY A 633 5.76 1.50 10.62
CA GLY A 633 6.28 1.68 9.28
C GLY A 633 7.32 2.81 9.18
N PRO A 634 7.84 3.09 7.98
CA PRO A 634 8.60 4.32 7.76
C PRO A 634 7.71 5.55 7.97
N ILE A 635 8.28 6.59 8.58
CA ILE A 635 7.66 7.92 8.58
C ILE A 635 7.68 8.44 7.14
N LYS A 636 6.56 8.98 6.68
CA LYS A 636 6.39 9.59 5.35
C LYS A 636 5.38 10.73 5.39
N VAL A 637 5.34 11.51 4.31
CA VAL A 637 4.32 12.56 4.11
C VAL A 637 2.95 11.91 4.02
N ASN A 638 2.02 12.38 4.86
CA ASN A 638 0.64 11.95 4.90
C ASN A 638 -0.25 12.91 4.10
N ASP A 639 -0.14 14.21 4.39
CA ASP A 639 -0.94 15.25 3.74
C ASP A 639 -0.24 16.62 3.81
N VAL A 640 -0.68 17.57 2.98
CA VAL A 640 -0.21 18.95 2.97
C VAL A 640 -1.38 19.90 3.23
N GLU A 641 -1.23 20.81 4.21
CA GLU A 641 -2.32 21.72 4.56
C GLU A 641 -2.68 22.66 3.39
N ASN A 642 -3.96 22.63 3.01
CA ASN A 642 -4.55 23.55 2.05
C ASN A 642 -4.91 24.88 2.72
N ALA A 643 -5.03 25.94 1.91
CA ALA A 643 -5.33 27.28 2.41
C ALA A 643 -6.60 27.85 1.78
N GLU A 644 -7.24 28.79 2.47
CA GLU A 644 -8.38 29.54 1.94
C GLU A 644 -8.14 31.04 2.16
N VAL A 645 -8.34 31.83 1.11
CA VAL A 645 -8.24 33.30 1.15
C VAL A 645 -9.48 33.93 0.55
N THR A 646 -9.92 35.04 1.11
CA THR A 646 -11.04 35.83 0.59
C THR A 646 -10.55 37.20 0.16
N VAL A 647 -10.90 37.60 -1.06
CA VAL A 647 -10.56 38.92 -1.63
C VAL A 647 -11.80 39.61 -2.18
N LYS A 648 -11.70 40.94 -2.31
CA LYS A 648 -12.70 41.73 -3.04
C LYS A 648 -12.47 41.59 -4.55
N TYR A 649 -13.51 41.82 -5.34
CA TYR A 649 -13.40 41.88 -6.79
C TYR A 649 -12.28 42.84 -7.22
N GLY A 650 -11.51 42.43 -8.24
CA GLY A 650 -10.43 43.24 -8.78
C GLY A 650 -9.19 43.36 -7.89
N VAL A 651 -9.09 42.61 -6.80
CA VAL A 651 -7.92 42.59 -5.90
C VAL A 651 -7.16 41.28 -6.05
N LYS A 652 -5.85 41.37 -6.27
CA LYS A 652 -4.95 40.21 -6.31
C LYS A 652 -4.87 39.55 -4.94
N PRO A 653 -4.97 38.21 -4.85
CA PRO A 653 -4.89 37.52 -3.56
C PRO A 653 -3.47 37.53 -3.00
N LYS A 654 -3.39 37.73 -1.67
CA LYS A 654 -2.16 37.50 -0.91
C LYS A 654 -2.11 36.04 -0.48
N LEU A 655 -1.46 35.22 -1.29
CA LEU A 655 -1.32 33.79 -1.06
C LEU A 655 -0.27 33.47 0.03
N PRO A 656 -0.41 32.35 0.76
CA PRO A 656 0.54 31.98 1.80
C PRO A 656 1.92 31.66 1.20
N ALA A 657 2.98 32.18 1.82
CA ALA A 657 4.36 31.93 1.40
C ALA A 657 4.90 30.57 1.88
N THR A 658 4.21 29.95 2.83
CA THR A 658 4.59 28.66 3.43
C THR A 658 3.35 27.85 3.80
N THR A 659 3.50 26.53 3.89
CA THR A 659 2.49 25.61 4.43
C THR A 659 3.09 24.62 5.43
N THR A 660 2.25 23.78 6.04
CA THR A 660 2.62 22.68 6.92
C THR A 660 2.46 21.36 6.19
N VAL A 661 3.47 20.49 6.30
CA VAL A 661 3.41 19.11 5.79
C VAL A 661 3.19 18.16 6.97
N ASN A 662 2.09 17.43 6.97
CA ASN A 662 1.73 16.47 8.01
C ASN A 662 2.31 15.08 7.67
N LEU A 663 2.90 14.42 8.66
CA LEU A 663 3.50 13.08 8.52
C LEU A 663 2.59 12.00 9.11
N ASN A 664 2.72 10.77 8.64
CA ASN A 664 1.86 9.63 9.01
C ASN A 664 1.97 9.19 10.49
N ASN A 665 2.95 9.70 11.23
CA ASN A 665 3.11 9.48 12.66
C ASN A 665 2.49 10.60 13.54
N GLY A 666 1.78 11.55 12.94
CA GLY A 666 1.17 12.70 13.62
C GLY A 666 2.12 13.87 13.91
N THR A 667 3.37 13.81 13.44
CA THR A 667 4.28 14.97 13.48
C THR A 667 4.17 15.79 12.18
N SER A 668 4.80 16.97 12.13
CA SER A 668 4.73 17.85 10.97
C SER A 668 6.06 18.57 10.69
N VAL A 669 6.20 18.99 9.43
CA VAL A 669 7.24 19.92 8.98
C VAL A 669 6.58 21.27 8.73
N GLU A 670 6.84 22.24 9.60
CA GLU A 670 6.28 23.60 9.49
C GLU A 670 7.10 24.50 8.57
N ASN A 671 6.47 25.57 8.08
CA ASN A 671 7.10 26.63 7.29
C ASN A 671 7.75 26.14 5.97
N VAL A 672 7.17 25.11 5.33
CA VAL A 672 7.64 24.64 4.02
C VAL A 672 7.30 25.69 2.97
N PRO A 673 8.28 26.22 2.20
CA PRO A 673 8.03 27.28 1.22
C PRO A 673 7.02 26.86 0.14
N VAL A 674 6.21 27.80 -0.34
CA VAL A 674 5.27 27.58 -1.44
C VAL A 674 5.50 28.60 -2.54
N SER A 675 5.59 28.11 -3.77
CA SER A 675 5.74 28.91 -5.00
C SER A 675 4.44 28.90 -5.79
N TRP A 676 3.97 30.08 -6.18
CA TRP A 676 2.72 30.30 -6.92
C TRP A 676 2.98 30.79 -8.34
N ASP A 677 2.13 30.40 -9.29
CA ASP A 677 2.19 30.95 -10.64
C ASP A 677 1.73 32.41 -10.66
N ALA A 678 2.65 33.32 -10.96
CA ALA A 678 2.35 34.75 -10.98
C ALA A 678 1.30 35.12 -12.03
N GLY A 679 1.23 34.40 -13.16
CA GLY A 679 0.22 34.62 -14.19
C GLY A 679 -1.19 34.26 -13.71
N GLU A 680 -1.34 33.14 -13.00
CA GLU A 680 -2.63 32.75 -12.41
C GLU A 680 -3.09 33.74 -11.33
N VAL A 681 -2.17 34.22 -10.48
CA VAL A 681 -2.47 35.25 -9.47
C VAL A 681 -2.95 36.56 -10.12
N GLU A 682 -2.32 36.98 -11.22
CA GLU A 682 -2.76 38.15 -11.99
C GLU A 682 -4.13 37.90 -12.63
N GLU A 683 -4.38 36.70 -13.15
CA GLU A 683 -5.66 36.35 -13.77
C GLU A 683 -6.81 36.38 -12.77
N ILE A 684 -6.60 35.95 -11.52
CA ILE A 684 -7.62 35.97 -10.46
C ILE A 684 -8.23 37.37 -10.28
N ALA A 685 -7.42 38.43 -10.32
CA ALA A 685 -7.94 39.80 -10.18
C ALA A 685 -8.84 40.24 -11.36
N THR A 686 -8.95 39.44 -12.41
CA THR A 686 -9.84 39.67 -13.56
C THR A 686 -11.05 38.74 -13.59
N LYS A 687 -11.11 37.78 -12.66
CA LYS A 687 -12.24 36.84 -12.56
C LYS A 687 -13.45 37.51 -11.91
N ASP A 688 -14.62 37.00 -12.26
CA ASP A 688 -15.90 37.43 -11.67
C ASP A 688 -16.03 36.87 -10.23
N TYR A 689 -17.09 37.24 -9.51
CA TYR A 689 -17.34 36.71 -8.17
C TYR A 689 -17.49 35.18 -8.18
N GLY A 690 -16.92 34.51 -7.18
CA GLY A 690 -16.92 33.05 -7.11
C GLY A 690 -15.75 32.49 -6.31
N SER A 691 -15.64 31.17 -6.30
CA SER A 691 -14.53 30.44 -5.67
C SER A 691 -13.63 29.85 -6.76
N TYR A 692 -12.32 30.04 -6.62
CA TYR A 692 -11.30 29.61 -7.57
C TYR A 692 -10.20 28.86 -6.81
N THR A 693 -9.59 27.83 -7.41
CA THR A 693 -8.47 27.12 -6.78
C THR A 693 -7.19 27.44 -7.53
N LEU A 694 -6.16 27.84 -6.80
CA LEU A 694 -4.79 27.96 -7.28
C LEU A 694 -3.95 26.84 -6.68
N THR A 695 -3.01 26.28 -7.44
CA THR A 695 -2.10 25.23 -6.94
C THR A 695 -0.70 25.80 -6.75
N GLY A 696 -0.16 25.65 -5.54
CA GLY A 696 1.18 26.08 -5.16
C GLY A 696 2.13 24.89 -5.07
N LEU A 697 3.34 25.03 -5.63
CA LEU A 697 4.38 24.01 -5.57
C LEU A 697 5.23 24.19 -4.31
N LEU A 698 5.45 23.12 -3.55
CA LEU A 698 6.28 23.17 -2.34
C LEU A 698 7.77 23.22 -2.68
N GLY A 699 8.52 24.00 -1.90
CA GLY A 699 9.98 23.99 -1.87
C GLY A 699 10.56 22.71 -1.28
N ALA A 700 11.87 22.52 -1.38
CA ALA A 700 12.55 21.38 -0.78
C ALA A 700 12.45 21.38 0.75
N PHE A 701 12.25 20.21 1.36
CA PHE A 701 12.22 20.01 2.80
C PHE A 701 12.75 18.62 3.18
N SER A 702 12.89 18.35 4.48
CA SER A 702 13.42 17.07 4.98
C SER A 702 12.79 16.68 6.31
N TYR A 703 12.69 15.39 6.58
CA TYR A 703 12.22 14.85 7.86
C TYR A 703 13.00 13.58 8.24
N ASP A 704 13.01 13.25 9.53
CA ASP A 704 13.62 12.01 10.03
C ASP A 704 12.62 10.85 9.95
N SER A 705 13.07 9.73 9.39
CA SER A 705 12.35 8.47 9.36
C SER A 705 13.23 7.41 10.01
N LYS A 706 12.94 7.10 11.28
CA LYS A 706 13.66 6.08 12.06
C LYS A 706 15.18 6.27 12.08
N GLY A 707 15.65 7.51 12.27
CA GLY A 707 17.07 7.85 12.29
C GLY A 707 17.72 8.00 10.91
N SER A 708 16.93 7.92 9.83
CA SER A 708 17.35 8.23 8.46
C SER A 708 16.73 9.55 8.01
N LEU A 709 17.56 10.51 7.61
CA LEU A 709 17.10 11.77 7.04
C LEU A 709 16.57 11.54 5.61
N ILE A 710 15.31 11.86 5.39
CA ILE A 710 14.66 11.83 4.07
C ILE A 710 14.65 13.25 3.50
N GLU A 711 15.22 13.43 2.31
CA GLU A 711 15.21 14.70 1.58
C GLU A 711 14.14 14.67 0.47
N VAL A 712 13.23 15.63 0.52
CA VAL A 712 12.19 15.82 -0.50
C VAL A 712 12.60 16.97 -1.41
N THR A 713 12.61 16.70 -2.71
CA THR A 713 12.96 17.69 -3.73
C THR A 713 11.84 18.71 -3.94
N GLU A 714 12.19 19.92 -4.35
CA GLU A 714 11.24 20.95 -4.75
C GLU A 714 10.29 20.44 -5.85
N GLY A 715 9.01 20.79 -5.73
CA GLY A 715 7.96 20.44 -6.67
C GLY A 715 7.45 18.99 -6.58
N THR A 716 7.93 18.19 -5.61
CA THR A 716 7.41 16.83 -5.38
C THR A 716 5.98 16.84 -4.84
N TYR A 717 5.65 17.82 -3.99
CA TYR A 717 4.31 18.01 -3.44
C TYR A 717 3.77 19.39 -3.81
N SER A 718 2.45 19.51 -3.80
CA SER A 718 1.72 20.75 -4.00
C SER A 718 0.67 20.95 -2.90
N MET A 719 0.19 22.18 -2.79
CA MET A 719 -0.95 22.53 -1.95
C MET A 719 -1.94 23.36 -2.76
N ASP A 720 -3.23 23.27 -2.45
CA ASP A 720 -4.27 24.07 -3.08
C ASP A 720 -4.68 25.24 -2.18
N CYS A 721 -4.78 26.43 -2.77
CA CYS A 721 -5.38 27.60 -2.12
C CYS A 721 -6.69 27.97 -2.80
N THR A 722 -7.78 27.86 -2.05
CA THR A 722 -9.10 28.35 -2.48
C THR A 722 -9.17 29.86 -2.30
N VAL A 723 -9.30 30.58 -3.42
CA VAL A 723 -9.50 32.03 -3.47
C VAL A 723 -10.97 32.34 -3.71
N ASN A 724 -11.62 32.90 -2.69
CA ASN A 724 -13.01 33.37 -2.79
C ASN A 724 -13.04 34.85 -3.14
N ILE A 725 -13.51 35.18 -4.34
CA ILE A 725 -13.81 36.54 -4.77
C ILE A 725 -15.22 36.88 -4.30
N SER A 726 -15.31 37.75 -3.29
CA SER A 726 -16.56 38.09 -2.63
C SER A 726 -16.86 39.58 -2.67
N GLY A 727 -18.12 39.92 -2.44
CA GLY A 727 -18.60 41.29 -2.31
C GLY A 727 -19.95 41.31 -1.61
N THR A 728 -20.39 42.49 -1.20
CA THR A 728 -21.73 42.66 -0.62
C THR A 728 -22.77 42.50 -1.72
N ASN A 729 -23.60 41.45 -1.65
CA ASN A 729 -24.75 41.30 -2.53
C ASN A 729 -25.90 42.18 -2.04
N TYR A 730 -26.30 43.15 -2.86
CA TYR A 730 -27.38 44.09 -2.56
C TYR A 730 -28.75 43.65 -3.09
N VAL A 731 -28.89 42.47 -3.70
CA VAL A 731 -30.20 41.91 -4.11
C VAL A 731 -30.76 41.04 -2.99
N PRO A 732 -31.86 41.44 -2.32
CA PRO A 732 -32.50 40.62 -1.31
C PRO A 732 -33.05 39.33 -1.94
N ASN A 733 -32.78 38.18 -1.30
CA ASN A 733 -33.25 36.86 -1.73
C ASN A 733 -32.90 36.53 -3.20
N GLY A 734 -31.71 36.92 -3.67
CA GLY A 734 -31.23 36.69 -5.04
C GLY A 734 -31.11 35.22 -5.49
N GLY A 735 -30.77 34.32 -4.55
CA GLY A 735 -30.73 32.87 -4.76
C GLY A 735 -32.03 32.14 -4.37
N PHE A 736 -33.12 32.87 -4.12
CA PHE A 736 -34.45 32.28 -3.83
C PHE A 736 -34.52 31.36 -2.61
N GLU A 737 -33.54 31.41 -1.70
CA GLU A 737 -33.44 30.59 -0.49
C GLU A 737 -34.62 30.81 0.48
N GLU A 738 -35.27 31.97 0.41
CA GLU A 738 -36.51 32.27 1.14
C GLU A 738 -37.78 31.87 0.36
N GLY A 739 -37.64 31.10 -0.72
CA GLY A 739 -38.69 30.84 -1.71
C GLY A 739 -38.88 32.02 -2.66
N GLN A 740 -40.08 32.17 -3.22
CA GLN A 740 -40.37 33.27 -4.15
C GLN A 740 -40.22 34.66 -3.51
N GLY A 741 -40.52 34.83 -2.22
CA GLY A 741 -40.34 36.11 -1.51
C GLY A 741 -41.00 37.31 -2.21
N ASN A 742 -40.24 38.39 -2.42
CA ASN A 742 -40.68 39.61 -3.11
C ASN A 742 -40.52 39.54 -4.64
N TRP A 743 -40.09 38.40 -5.20
CA TRP A 743 -39.96 38.23 -6.64
C TRP A 743 -41.33 38.07 -7.32
N THR A 744 -41.54 38.86 -8.36
CA THR A 744 -42.65 38.73 -9.29
C THR A 744 -42.23 37.82 -10.44
N ILE A 745 -42.87 36.66 -10.54
CA ILE A 745 -42.68 35.71 -11.64
C ILE A 745 -43.94 35.75 -12.51
N SER A 746 -43.77 36.02 -13.81
CA SER A 746 -44.91 36.13 -14.75
C SER A 746 -44.53 35.69 -16.16
N GLY A 747 -45.52 35.31 -16.97
CA GLY A 747 -45.32 34.89 -18.36
C GLY A 747 -45.72 33.43 -18.63
N SER A 748 -45.10 32.84 -19.65
CA SER A 748 -45.38 31.51 -20.18
C SER A 748 -44.19 30.55 -20.02
N GLY A 749 -44.45 29.24 -19.97
CA GLY A 749 -43.41 28.22 -19.73
C GLY A 749 -43.42 27.60 -18.33
N GLY A 750 -44.30 28.07 -17.44
CA GLY A 750 -44.46 27.51 -16.09
C GLY A 750 -43.31 27.77 -15.09
N PRO A 751 -42.68 28.97 -15.09
CA PRO A 751 -41.58 29.26 -14.16
C PRO A 751 -42.06 29.21 -12.70
N ASN A 752 -41.28 28.57 -11.82
CA ASN A 752 -41.54 28.48 -10.39
C ASN A 752 -40.24 28.32 -9.60
N VAL A 753 -40.28 28.56 -8.28
CA VAL A 753 -39.14 28.28 -7.39
C VAL A 753 -39.13 26.81 -7.00
N SER A 754 -38.04 26.12 -7.30
CA SER A 754 -37.77 24.72 -6.95
C SER A 754 -37.03 24.59 -5.62
N THR A 755 -37.02 23.38 -5.06
CA THR A 755 -36.30 23.01 -3.81
C THR A 755 -35.35 21.82 -4.02
N ASP A 756 -35.13 21.44 -5.29
CA ASP A 756 -34.22 20.35 -5.66
C ASP A 756 -32.76 20.85 -5.70
N ALA A 757 -32.06 20.77 -4.56
CA ALA A 757 -30.68 21.22 -4.43
C ALA A 757 -29.72 20.67 -5.51
N GLY A 758 -30.06 19.51 -6.09
CA GLY A 758 -29.32 18.90 -7.20
C GLY A 758 -29.27 19.75 -8.47
N ASN A 759 -29.95 20.89 -8.53
CA ASN A 759 -30.00 21.79 -9.70
C ASN A 759 -29.81 23.29 -9.35
N ALA A 760 -29.64 23.64 -8.07
CA ALA A 760 -29.26 25.00 -7.66
C ALA A 760 -27.80 25.30 -8.05
N HIS A 761 -27.47 26.56 -8.29
CA HIS A 761 -26.09 27.00 -8.48
C HIS A 761 -25.37 27.07 -7.13
N THR A 762 -25.95 27.82 -6.19
CA THR A 762 -25.61 27.76 -4.76
C THR A 762 -26.87 27.52 -3.94
N GLY A 763 -26.72 27.11 -2.68
CA GLY A 763 -27.86 26.84 -1.81
C GLY A 763 -28.70 25.63 -2.24
N VAL A 764 -30.02 25.70 -2.01
CA VAL A 764 -30.95 24.58 -2.26
C VAL A 764 -32.20 24.98 -3.05
N LYS A 765 -32.36 26.27 -3.40
CA LYS A 765 -33.51 26.78 -4.16
C LYS A 765 -33.06 27.60 -5.36
N TYR A 766 -33.92 27.67 -6.37
CA TYR A 766 -33.65 28.34 -7.65
C TYR A 766 -34.95 28.49 -8.44
N VAL A 767 -35.00 29.35 -9.46
CA VAL A 767 -36.14 29.40 -10.38
C VAL A 767 -35.93 28.42 -11.54
N THR A 768 -36.92 27.58 -11.78
CA THR A 768 -36.94 26.60 -12.87
C THR A 768 -38.14 26.81 -13.77
N SER A 769 -37.98 26.46 -15.05
CA SER A 769 -39.04 26.45 -16.05
C SER A 769 -38.86 25.24 -16.97
N TRP A 770 -39.95 24.54 -17.28
CA TRP A 770 -39.96 23.44 -18.25
C TRP A 770 -41.18 23.60 -19.14
N SER A 771 -41.00 23.48 -20.45
CA SER A 771 -42.11 23.54 -21.41
C SER A 771 -41.78 22.85 -22.73
N GLU A 772 -42.75 22.15 -23.29
CA GLU A 772 -42.73 21.63 -24.68
C GLU A 772 -43.03 22.72 -25.74
N SER A 773 -43.43 23.92 -25.30
CA SER A 773 -43.61 25.11 -26.15
C SER A 773 -42.56 26.17 -25.83
N PRO A 774 -42.28 27.13 -26.75
CA PRO A 774 -41.40 28.25 -26.45
C PRO A 774 -41.78 28.96 -25.15
N MET A 775 -40.77 29.35 -24.37
CA MET A 775 -40.91 30.00 -23.07
C MET A 775 -40.63 31.50 -23.22
N ASP A 776 -41.45 32.31 -22.56
CA ASP A 776 -41.33 33.78 -22.50
C ASP A 776 -41.85 34.21 -21.13
N TYR A 777 -40.93 34.45 -20.19
CA TYR A 777 -41.25 34.80 -18.82
C TYR A 777 -40.27 35.79 -18.20
N THR A 778 -40.75 36.50 -17.18
CA THR A 778 -39.98 37.49 -16.41
C THR A 778 -39.95 37.10 -14.93
N VAL A 779 -38.77 37.26 -14.33
CA VAL A 779 -38.53 37.16 -12.89
C VAL A 779 -37.92 38.48 -12.44
N GLU A 780 -38.63 39.29 -11.66
CA GLU A 780 -38.15 40.62 -11.24
C GLU A 780 -38.54 40.99 -9.81
N GLN A 781 -37.75 41.86 -9.19
CA GLN A 781 -37.99 42.40 -7.84
C GLN A 781 -37.60 43.87 -7.79
N THR A 782 -38.38 44.68 -7.06
CA THR A 782 -38.07 46.07 -6.73
C THR A 782 -37.81 46.21 -5.23
N PHE A 783 -36.75 46.92 -4.86
CA PHE A 783 -36.38 47.20 -3.48
C PHE A 783 -35.87 48.64 -3.30
N ASP A 784 -35.87 49.13 -2.06
CA ASP A 784 -35.38 50.47 -1.70
C ASP A 784 -33.85 50.49 -1.58
N THR A 785 -33.28 51.69 -1.54
CA THR A 785 -31.81 51.89 -1.61
C THR A 785 -31.22 52.51 -0.36
N THR A 786 -31.92 52.45 0.78
CA THR A 786 -31.52 53.10 2.03
C THR A 786 -30.12 52.67 2.49
N ASP A 787 -29.73 51.43 2.18
CA ASP A 787 -28.46 50.81 2.58
C ASP A 787 -27.52 50.54 1.38
N ILE A 788 -27.74 51.16 0.21
CA ILE A 788 -26.89 50.97 -0.98
C ILE A 788 -26.03 52.22 -1.20
N PRO A 789 -24.70 52.15 -1.02
CA PRO A 789 -23.80 53.29 -1.22
C PRO A 789 -23.81 53.82 -2.66
N ALA A 790 -23.52 55.10 -2.84
CA ALA A 790 -23.20 55.61 -4.17
C ALA A 790 -21.96 54.91 -4.72
N GLY A 791 -21.98 54.54 -6.00
CA GLY A 791 -20.90 53.76 -6.60
C GLY A 791 -21.25 53.17 -7.96
N LYS A 792 -20.39 52.25 -8.40
CA LYS A 792 -20.54 51.52 -9.65
C LYS A 792 -20.77 50.04 -9.39
N TYR A 793 -21.82 49.52 -9.99
CA TYR A 793 -22.35 48.20 -9.67
C TYR A 793 -22.37 47.30 -10.90
N MET A 794 -22.32 46.00 -10.62
CA MET A 794 -22.53 44.93 -11.59
C MET A 794 -23.68 44.04 -11.10
N LEU A 795 -24.57 43.66 -12.00
CA LEU A 795 -25.61 42.66 -11.76
C LEU A 795 -25.23 41.38 -12.48
N THR A 796 -25.28 40.25 -11.78
CA THR A 796 -25.03 38.90 -12.32
C THR A 796 -26.23 37.99 -12.11
N ALA A 797 -26.37 36.97 -12.94
CA ALA A 797 -27.30 35.85 -12.75
C ALA A 797 -26.77 34.60 -13.45
N PHE A 798 -27.03 33.42 -12.90
CA PHE A 798 -26.59 32.14 -13.44
C PHE A 798 -27.73 31.41 -14.14
N TYR A 799 -27.45 30.84 -15.31
CA TYR A 799 -28.41 30.15 -16.14
C TYR A 799 -27.93 28.75 -16.51
N GLN A 800 -28.76 27.74 -16.35
CA GLN A 800 -28.50 26.39 -16.88
C GLN A 800 -29.76 25.81 -17.52
N GLY A 801 -29.64 24.63 -18.10
CA GLY A 801 -30.77 23.95 -18.69
C GLY A 801 -30.38 22.80 -19.59
N THR A 802 -31.38 22.10 -20.12
CA THR A 802 -31.20 21.01 -21.09
C THR A 802 -32.30 21.07 -22.14
N ASN A 803 -31.98 20.57 -23.34
CA ASN A 803 -32.88 20.52 -24.49
C ASN A 803 -33.43 21.89 -24.98
N VAL A 804 -32.77 23.00 -24.65
CA VAL A 804 -33.13 24.34 -25.14
C VAL A 804 -32.42 24.60 -26.46
N ALA A 805 -33.13 24.52 -27.58
CA ALA A 805 -32.54 24.63 -28.92
C ALA A 805 -31.99 26.03 -29.25
N SER A 806 -32.57 27.09 -28.67
CA SER A 806 -32.14 28.47 -28.89
C SER A 806 -32.66 29.39 -27.78
N VAL A 807 -31.87 30.42 -27.46
CA VAL A 807 -32.28 31.58 -26.65
C VAL A 807 -32.48 32.76 -27.63
N ASP A 808 -33.60 33.47 -27.51
CA ASP A 808 -33.92 34.61 -28.37
C ASP A 808 -33.10 35.85 -27.99
N GLU A 809 -32.81 36.72 -28.96
CA GLU A 809 -32.02 37.93 -28.72
C GLU A 809 -32.70 38.92 -27.76
N SER A 810 -34.02 38.82 -27.55
CA SER A 810 -34.76 39.62 -26.57
C SER A 810 -34.58 39.17 -25.12
N ALA A 811 -34.09 37.95 -24.88
CA ALA A 811 -33.77 37.49 -23.54
C ALA A 811 -32.73 38.42 -22.90
N SER A 812 -32.97 38.88 -21.68
CA SER A 812 -32.09 39.85 -21.03
C SER A 812 -32.05 39.73 -19.51
N LEU A 813 -30.90 40.12 -18.96
CA LEU A 813 -30.72 40.44 -17.53
C LEU A 813 -30.65 41.96 -17.43
N TYR A 814 -31.39 42.57 -16.51
CA TYR A 814 -31.52 44.02 -16.43
C TYR A 814 -31.61 44.55 -15.01
N VAL A 815 -31.20 45.82 -14.87
CA VAL A 815 -31.46 46.66 -13.70
C VAL A 815 -32.07 48.00 -14.16
N ARG A 816 -33.02 48.50 -13.38
CA ARG A 816 -33.63 49.82 -13.56
C ARG A 816 -33.41 50.62 -12.29
N VAL A 817 -32.71 51.74 -12.40
CA VAL A 817 -32.46 52.68 -11.30
C VAL A 817 -33.47 53.82 -11.42
N THR A 818 -34.29 54.03 -10.40
CA THR A 818 -35.27 55.12 -10.34
C THR A 818 -34.78 56.21 -9.39
N ASP A 819 -34.68 57.45 -9.86
CA ASP A 819 -34.28 58.59 -9.03
C ASP A 819 -35.45 59.16 -8.20
N GLN A 820 -35.16 60.14 -7.34
CA GLN A 820 -36.18 60.84 -6.53
C GLN A 820 -37.23 61.62 -7.36
N ASN A 821 -36.99 61.86 -8.66
CA ASN A 821 -37.91 62.53 -9.58
C ASN A 821 -38.73 61.54 -10.44
N ASP A 822 -38.66 60.24 -10.14
CA ASP A 822 -39.28 59.16 -10.92
C ASP A 822 -38.70 58.97 -12.34
N GLU A 823 -37.49 59.47 -12.61
CA GLU A 823 -36.75 59.17 -13.84
C GLU A 823 -36.08 57.79 -13.74
N VAL A 824 -36.25 56.95 -14.78
CA VAL A 824 -35.77 55.56 -14.80
C VAL A 824 -34.64 55.41 -15.81
N LYS A 825 -33.47 54.98 -15.33
CA LYS A 825 -32.33 54.57 -16.18
C LYS A 825 -32.22 53.05 -16.18
N GLU A 826 -32.34 52.43 -17.35
CA GLU A 826 -32.21 50.96 -17.53
C GLU A 826 -30.80 50.60 -18.01
N TYR A 827 -30.23 49.57 -17.40
CA TYR A 827 -29.01 48.90 -17.82
C TYR A 827 -29.35 47.43 -18.06
N LYS A 828 -28.87 46.85 -19.16
CA LYS A 828 -29.17 45.44 -19.48
C LYS A 828 -28.11 44.78 -20.34
N THR A 829 -28.11 43.46 -20.32
CA THR A 829 -27.37 42.59 -21.24
C THR A 829 -28.33 41.59 -21.87
N ASN A 830 -28.02 41.20 -23.11
CA ASN A 830 -28.72 40.13 -23.83
C ASN A 830 -27.87 38.85 -23.91
N ASP A 831 -26.75 38.79 -23.17
CA ASP A 831 -25.86 37.63 -23.10
C ASP A 831 -26.40 36.56 -22.15
N ILE A 832 -27.58 36.00 -22.47
CA ILE A 832 -28.15 34.84 -21.80
C ILE A 832 -27.95 33.62 -22.69
N LYS A 833 -27.35 32.57 -22.13
CA LYS A 833 -27.13 31.29 -22.81
C LYS A 833 -27.54 30.13 -21.91
N ILE A 834 -27.96 29.04 -22.53
CA ILE A 834 -28.24 27.77 -21.86
C ILE A 834 -27.23 26.74 -22.38
N PRO A 835 -26.25 26.32 -21.56
CA PRO A 835 -25.19 25.40 -22.00
C PRO A 835 -25.66 24.01 -22.44
N ASN A 836 -26.91 23.63 -22.16
CA ASN A 836 -27.48 22.30 -22.45
C ASN A 836 -26.71 21.14 -21.83
N THR A 837 -25.98 21.40 -20.75
CA THR A 837 -25.22 20.40 -20.00
C THR A 837 -25.59 20.54 -18.54
N TRP A 838 -25.92 19.41 -17.90
CA TRP A 838 -26.34 19.40 -16.51
C TRP A 838 -25.23 19.97 -15.61
N LYS A 839 -25.60 20.86 -14.67
CA LYS A 839 -24.70 21.53 -13.70
C LYS A 839 -23.62 22.42 -14.29
N ILE A 840 -23.69 22.73 -15.59
CA ILE A 840 -22.86 23.76 -16.20
C ILE A 840 -23.69 25.03 -16.37
N PHE A 841 -23.31 26.09 -15.64
CA PHE A 841 -24.00 27.38 -15.66
C PHE A 841 -23.30 28.37 -16.58
N HIS A 842 -24.09 29.19 -17.26
CA HIS A 842 -23.66 30.42 -17.91
C HIS A 842 -24.00 31.60 -17.02
N GLN A 843 -23.01 32.45 -16.71
CA GLN A 843 -23.23 33.68 -15.96
C GLN A 843 -23.47 34.84 -16.92
N ALA A 844 -24.64 35.48 -16.86
CA ALA A 844 -24.88 36.74 -17.56
C ALA A 844 -24.51 37.92 -16.63
N LYS A 845 -24.01 39.01 -17.22
CA LYS A 845 -23.62 40.20 -16.44
C LYS A 845 -24.00 41.54 -17.08
N VAL A 846 -24.42 42.48 -16.26
CA VAL A 846 -24.67 43.89 -16.58
C VAL A 846 -23.67 44.74 -15.81
N THR A 847 -22.78 45.46 -16.49
CA THR A 847 -21.74 46.31 -15.88
C THR A 847 -22.04 47.80 -16.05
N GLY A 848 -21.29 48.65 -15.33
CA GLY A 848 -21.39 50.10 -15.45
C GLY A 848 -22.69 50.70 -14.90
N ILE A 849 -23.36 49.99 -13.98
CA ILE A 849 -24.57 50.47 -13.31
C ILE A 849 -24.13 51.60 -12.36
N GLU A 850 -24.70 52.79 -12.50
CA GLU A 850 -24.35 53.95 -11.66
C GLU A 850 -25.46 54.18 -10.65
N ILE A 851 -25.11 54.14 -9.36
CA ILE A 851 -26.00 54.46 -8.24
C ILE A 851 -25.44 55.71 -7.60
N GLY A 852 -26.23 56.78 -7.54
CA GLY A 852 -25.86 58.05 -6.87
C GLY A 852 -26.64 58.26 -5.58
N ASP A 853 -26.35 59.36 -4.88
CA ASP A 853 -26.97 59.71 -3.58
C ASP A 853 -28.49 59.99 -3.65
N THR A 854 -29.06 60.06 -4.86
CA THR A 854 -30.45 60.46 -5.12
C THR A 854 -31.30 59.33 -5.70
N VAL A 855 -30.96 58.07 -5.44
CA VAL A 855 -31.77 56.92 -5.88
C VAL A 855 -32.96 56.71 -4.93
N LYS A 856 -34.13 56.37 -5.51
CA LYS A 856 -35.39 56.11 -4.81
C LYS A 856 -35.67 54.61 -4.69
N SER A 857 -35.42 53.85 -5.75
CA SER A 857 -35.62 52.40 -5.79
C SER A 857 -34.83 51.76 -6.93
N ILE A 858 -34.52 50.47 -6.79
CA ILE A 858 -33.88 49.66 -7.82
C ILE A 858 -34.77 48.47 -8.13
N THR A 859 -34.97 48.21 -9.44
CA THR A 859 -35.61 46.99 -9.92
C THR A 859 -34.59 46.14 -10.64
N VAL A 860 -34.39 44.90 -10.21
CA VAL A 860 -33.56 43.91 -10.91
C VAL A 860 -34.47 42.84 -11.50
N GLY A 861 -34.11 42.27 -12.64
CA GLY A 861 -34.86 41.17 -13.19
C GLY A 861 -34.21 40.51 -14.39
N THR A 862 -34.74 39.35 -14.74
CA THR A 862 -34.43 38.66 -16.00
C THR A 862 -35.70 38.44 -16.80
N HIS A 863 -35.61 38.67 -18.10
CA HIS A 863 -36.60 38.29 -19.09
C HIS A 863 -36.02 37.13 -19.90
N MET A 864 -36.57 35.93 -19.74
CA MET A 864 -36.14 34.73 -20.43
C MET A 864 -37.05 34.46 -21.62
N VAL A 865 -36.47 34.43 -22.82
CA VAL A 865 -37.16 34.06 -24.06
C VAL A 865 -36.35 32.96 -24.74
N CYS A 866 -36.88 31.75 -24.83
CA CYS A 866 -36.17 30.61 -25.42
C CYS A 866 -37.12 29.57 -26.03
N ALA A 867 -36.55 28.65 -26.80
CA ALA A 867 -37.28 27.50 -27.33
C ALA A 867 -37.79 26.57 -26.21
N ALA A 868 -38.60 25.58 -26.58
CA ALA A 868 -39.01 24.52 -25.67
C ALA A 868 -37.78 23.83 -25.04
N GLY A 869 -37.90 23.41 -23.79
CA GLY A 869 -36.82 22.78 -23.02
C GLY A 869 -36.96 23.04 -21.53
N TRP A 870 -35.89 22.75 -20.80
CA TRP A 870 -35.75 23.03 -19.37
C TRP A 870 -34.71 24.13 -19.16
N ALA A 871 -35.05 25.15 -18.38
CA ALA A 871 -34.17 26.27 -18.06
C ALA A 871 -34.25 26.61 -16.57
N VAL A 872 -33.12 27.08 -16.04
CA VAL A 872 -32.93 27.52 -14.66
C VAL A 872 -32.36 28.94 -14.68
N VAL A 873 -32.82 29.77 -13.75
CA VAL A 873 -32.11 30.98 -13.33
C VAL A 873 -31.93 30.95 -11.83
N ASP A 874 -30.71 31.29 -11.40
CA ASP A 874 -30.34 31.31 -10.00
C ASP A 874 -29.34 32.44 -9.70
N ASP A 875 -29.18 32.76 -8.42
CA ASP A 875 -28.20 33.73 -7.91
C ASP A 875 -28.21 35.07 -8.67
N ILE A 876 -29.36 35.76 -8.68
CA ILE A 876 -29.45 37.14 -9.17
C ILE A 876 -28.84 38.07 -8.13
N GLN A 877 -27.64 38.58 -8.38
CA GLN A 877 -26.83 39.28 -7.39
C GLN A 877 -26.30 40.60 -7.93
N MET A 878 -26.24 41.63 -7.08
CA MET A 878 -25.72 42.95 -7.44
C MET A 878 -24.61 43.35 -6.49
N PHE A 879 -23.43 43.62 -7.04
CA PHE A 879 -22.22 43.93 -6.26
C PHE A 879 -21.64 45.29 -6.65
N ASN A 880 -21.05 46.00 -5.68
CA ASN A 880 -20.22 47.18 -5.97
C ASN A 880 -18.83 46.70 -6.40
N TYR A 881 -18.56 46.72 -7.70
CA TYR A 881 -17.28 46.21 -8.21
C TYR A 881 -16.13 47.20 -8.04
N ALA A 882 -16.39 48.46 -7.66
CA ALA A 882 -15.36 49.48 -7.39
C ALA A 882 -15.08 49.68 -5.89
N GLU A 883 -15.61 48.79 -5.03
CA GLU A 883 -15.52 48.90 -3.57
C GLU A 883 -14.07 49.03 -3.08
N ALA A 884 -13.16 48.17 -3.54
CA ALA A 884 -11.76 48.20 -3.14
C ALA A 884 -11.03 49.50 -3.53
N ALA A 885 -11.38 50.10 -4.69
CA ALA A 885 -10.83 51.38 -5.09
C ALA A 885 -11.35 52.52 -4.19
N GLY A 886 -12.65 52.52 -3.87
CA GLY A 886 -13.24 53.49 -2.95
C GLY A 886 -12.65 53.44 -1.54
N ASP A 887 -12.46 52.24 -0.98
CA ASP A 887 -11.81 52.04 0.32
C ASP A 887 -10.39 52.63 0.33
N LEU A 888 -9.64 52.43 -0.76
CA LEU A 888 -8.31 52.97 -0.92
C LEU A 888 -8.31 54.51 -1.01
N GLU A 889 -9.29 55.12 -1.69
CA GLU A 889 -9.42 56.59 -1.71
C GLU A 889 -9.67 57.16 -0.31
N GLU A 890 -10.58 56.55 0.44
CA GLU A 890 -10.87 56.97 1.82
C GLU A 890 -9.62 56.84 2.70
N LYS A 891 -8.95 55.68 2.63
CA LYS A 891 -7.71 55.39 3.35
C LYS A 891 -6.61 56.39 3.00
N ALA A 892 -6.37 56.61 1.71
CA ALA A 892 -5.33 57.52 1.22
C ALA A 892 -5.62 58.98 1.59
N SER A 893 -6.88 59.40 1.69
CA SER A 893 -7.25 60.77 2.07
C SER A 893 -6.69 61.17 3.45
N GLY A 894 -6.66 60.23 4.40
CA GLY A 894 -6.19 60.43 5.77
C GLY A 894 -4.66 60.39 5.95
N LEU A 895 -3.89 59.95 4.94
CA LEU A 895 -2.44 59.77 5.07
C LEU A 895 -1.66 61.09 4.92
N GLU A 896 -0.57 61.22 5.67
CA GLU A 896 0.42 62.29 5.47
C GLU A 896 1.45 61.88 4.40
N THR A 897 2.02 62.85 3.68
CA THR A 897 3.04 62.57 2.64
C THR A 897 4.45 62.34 3.18
N THR A 898 4.66 62.56 4.48
CA THR A 898 5.95 62.32 5.16
C THR A 898 5.88 61.00 5.92
N VAL A 899 6.87 60.12 5.69
CA VAL A 899 6.93 58.82 6.36
C VAL A 899 7.65 58.93 7.70
N THR A 900 7.02 58.42 8.75
CA THR A 900 7.49 58.35 10.12
C THR A 900 7.26 56.93 10.66
N ALA A 901 7.84 56.59 11.81
CA ALA A 901 7.59 55.27 12.41
C ALA A 901 6.12 55.06 12.82
N GLU A 902 5.38 56.14 13.09
CA GLU A 902 3.99 56.06 13.56
C GLU A 902 2.99 55.84 12.41
N ASN A 903 3.31 56.25 11.18
CA ASN A 903 2.42 56.13 10.02
C ASN A 903 2.95 55.19 8.92
N ALA A 904 4.15 54.61 9.08
CA ALA A 904 4.78 53.74 8.10
C ALA A 904 3.91 52.53 7.73
N ASP A 905 3.27 51.89 8.72
CA ASP A 905 2.42 50.72 8.47
C ASP A 905 1.18 51.07 7.65
N ALA A 906 0.51 52.18 7.97
CA ALA A 906 -0.67 52.64 7.23
C ALA A 906 -0.32 53.08 5.79
N ILE A 907 0.86 53.66 5.60
CA ILE A 907 1.39 54.01 4.27
C ILE A 907 1.72 52.74 3.48
N ARG A 908 2.41 51.78 4.09
CA ARG A 908 2.73 50.48 3.46
C ARG A 908 1.45 49.76 3.02
N GLU A 909 0.46 49.69 3.90
CA GLU A 909 -0.82 49.04 3.61
C GLU A 909 -1.54 49.71 2.44
N ALA A 910 -1.56 51.04 2.35
CA ALA A 910 -2.14 51.74 1.21
C ALA A 910 -1.38 51.53 -0.11
N ILE A 911 -0.05 51.36 -0.05
CA ILE A 911 0.76 51.01 -1.23
C ILE A 911 0.45 49.58 -1.66
N GLU A 912 0.41 48.62 -0.72
CA GLU A 912 0.07 47.22 -0.97
C GLU A 912 -1.34 47.09 -1.56
N ASP A 913 -2.33 47.79 -1.00
CA ASP A 913 -3.70 47.84 -1.51
C ASP A 913 -3.73 48.38 -2.95
N TYR A 914 -2.99 49.46 -3.25
CA TYR A 914 -2.90 50.01 -4.60
C TYR A 914 -2.26 49.04 -5.59
N GLU A 915 -1.18 48.35 -5.19
CA GLU A 915 -0.48 47.38 -6.04
C GLU A 915 -1.34 46.14 -6.30
N ALA A 916 -2.13 45.72 -5.31
CA ALA A 916 -3.06 44.61 -5.40
C ALA A 916 -4.28 44.90 -6.29
N LEU A 917 -4.64 46.17 -6.51
CA LEU A 917 -5.71 46.51 -7.46
C LEU A 917 -5.34 46.10 -8.90
N SER A 918 -6.31 45.53 -9.59
CA SER A 918 -6.25 45.31 -11.03
C SER A 918 -6.11 46.63 -11.78
N ASP A 919 -5.55 46.58 -12.99
CA ASP A 919 -5.41 47.77 -13.83
C ASP A 919 -6.76 48.40 -14.17
N GLU A 920 -7.83 47.61 -14.22
CA GLU A 920 -9.19 48.11 -14.38
C GLU A 920 -9.61 48.95 -13.16
N LEU A 921 -9.39 48.45 -11.94
CA LEU A 921 -9.79 49.15 -10.72
C LEU A 921 -8.99 50.43 -10.46
N LYS A 922 -7.71 50.46 -10.83
CA LYS A 922 -6.88 51.66 -10.74
C LYS A 922 -7.45 52.85 -11.52
N ASN A 923 -8.17 52.61 -12.62
CA ASN A 923 -8.81 53.67 -13.40
C ASN A 923 -10.02 54.33 -12.71
N TYR A 924 -10.53 53.75 -11.61
CA TYR A 924 -11.62 54.35 -10.84
C TYR A 924 -11.12 55.27 -9.71
N LEU A 925 -9.82 55.23 -9.40
CA LEU A 925 -9.21 56.15 -8.44
C LEU A 925 -9.09 57.56 -9.06
N ASN A 926 -9.31 58.58 -8.24
CA ASN A 926 -9.10 59.97 -8.62
C ASN A 926 -7.60 60.30 -8.74
N ASP A 927 -7.28 61.23 -9.66
CA ASP A 927 -5.90 61.66 -9.95
C ASP A 927 -5.11 62.14 -8.72
N GLU A 928 -5.80 62.70 -7.71
CA GLU A 928 -5.18 63.19 -6.48
C GLU A 928 -4.70 62.02 -5.61
N THR A 929 -5.51 60.98 -5.48
CA THR A 929 -5.21 59.75 -4.74
C THR A 929 -4.03 59.03 -5.37
N VAL A 930 -4.04 58.83 -6.69
CA VAL A 930 -2.95 58.16 -7.40
C VAL A 930 -1.62 58.90 -7.18
N LYS A 931 -1.59 60.23 -7.39
CA LYS A 931 -0.38 61.04 -7.16
C LYS A 931 0.08 60.99 -5.70
N LYS A 932 -0.86 60.95 -4.76
CA LYS A 932 -0.54 60.86 -3.34
C LYS A 932 0.10 59.51 -3.00
N ILE A 933 -0.46 58.41 -3.50
CA ILE A 933 0.08 57.05 -3.35
C ILE A 933 1.48 56.94 -3.97
N GLU A 934 1.68 57.43 -5.20
CA GLU A 934 3.01 57.46 -5.84
C GLU A 934 4.03 58.27 -5.02
N THR A 935 3.60 59.41 -4.45
CA THR A 935 4.46 60.27 -3.63
C THR A 935 4.85 59.57 -2.32
N ILE A 936 3.90 58.94 -1.62
CA ILE A 936 4.19 58.23 -0.38
C ILE A 936 4.96 56.95 -0.61
N ALA A 937 4.76 56.25 -1.74
CA ALA A 937 5.56 55.08 -2.13
C ALA A 937 7.04 55.44 -2.26
N GLY A 938 7.36 56.50 -3.02
CA GLY A 938 8.74 56.97 -3.15
C GLY A 938 9.36 57.46 -1.82
N ALA A 939 8.56 58.09 -0.95
CA ALA A 939 9.00 58.49 0.38
C ALA A 939 9.20 57.28 1.32
N TYR A 940 8.37 56.26 1.18
CA TYR A 940 8.42 55.01 1.94
C TYR A 940 9.62 54.16 1.55
N ASP A 941 9.93 54.08 0.26
CA ASP A 941 11.16 53.45 -0.23
C ASP A 941 12.40 54.11 0.40
N GLN A 942 12.47 55.45 0.38
CA GLN A 942 13.59 56.17 1.00
C GLN A 942 13.65 55.96 2.51
N TYR A 943 12.51 55.92 3.21
CA TYR A 943 12.43 55.65 4.64
C TYR A 943 12.97 54.24 4.97
N THR A 944 12.49 53.23 4.25
CA THR A 944 12.86 51.82 4.43
C THR A 944 14.33 51.59 4.12
N VAL A 945 14.81 52.09 2.98
CA VAL A 945 16.22 52.05 2.56
C VAL A 945 17.13 52.73 3.58
N LYS A 946 16.72 53.87 4.15
CA LYS A 946 17.49 54.56 5.19
C LYS A 946 17.57 53.74 6.48
N ALA A 947 16.48 53.09 6.90
CA ALA A 947 16.47 52.23 8.07
C ALA A 947 17.40 51.01 7.88
N VAL A 948 17.28 50.32 6.74
CA VAL A 948 18.16 49.18 6.39
C VAL A 948 19.62 49.61 6.26
N ALA A 949 19.89 50.75 5.59
CA ALA A 949 21.24 51.29 5.48
C ALA A 949 21.88 51.58 6.85
N GLU A 950 21.09 52.03 7.84
CA GLU A 950 21.59 52.26 9.19
C GLU A 950 21.90 50.95 9.92
N GLN A 951 21.07 49.91 9.75
CA GLN A 951 21.38 48.57 10.27
C GLN A 951 22.67 48.00 9.64
N ILE A 952 22.83 48.15 8.32
CA ILE A 952 24.04 47.71 7.62
C ILE A 952 25.28 48.46 8.12
N LYS A 953 25.18 49.78 8.36
CA LYS A 953 26.29 50.55 8.93
C LYS A 953 26.71 50.03 10.32
N GLN A 954 25.77 49.58 11.14
CA GLN A 954 26.07 49.03 12.47
C GLN A 954 26.89 47.74 12.39
N VAL A 955 26.78 46.98 11.30
CA VAL A 955 27.53 45.72 11.09
C VAL A 955 28.72 45.85 10.14
N ARG A 956 28.87 46.99 9.46
CA ARG A 956 29.94 47.21 8.47
C ARG A 956 31.33 46.99 9.07
N ASP A 957 31.59 47.61 10.22
CA ASP A 957 32.94 47.68 10.80
C ASP A 957 33.16 46.65 11.94
N ILE A 958 32.19 45.79 12.23
CA ILE A 958 32.32 44.74 13.26
C ILE A 958 33.00 43.49 12.69
N ALA A 959 33.72 42.75 13.55
CA ALA A 959 34.27 41.46 13.19
C ALA A 959 33.16 40.39 13.11
N VAL A 960 33.26 39.46 12.17
CA VAL A 960 32.34 38.32 12.01
C VAL A 960 32.70 37.25 13.05
N ASN A 961 31.84 37.05 14.04
CA ASN A 961 32.02 36.12 15.16
C ASN A 961 30.64 35.68 15.72
N ALA A 962 30.63 34.77 16.69
CA ALA A 962 29.40 34.27 17.30
C ALA A 962 28.47 35.37 17.85
N ASP A 963 29.03 36.40 18.50
CA ASP A 963 28.26 37.47 19.12
C ASP A 963 27.66 38.46 18.09
N SER A 964 28.30 38.61 16.93
CA SER A 964 27.85 39.49 15.85
C SER A 964 26.94 38.81 14.83
N ARG A 965 26.89 37.47 14.81
CA ARG A 965 26.13 36.66 13.86
C ARG A 965 24.68 37.14 13.71
N ALA A 966 23.94 37.15 14.81
CA ALA A 966 22.52 37.52 14.81
C ALA A 966 22.28 38.95 14.28
N LYS A 967 23.20 39.88 14.51
CA LYS A 967 23.08 41.26 14.00
C LYS A 967 23.35 41.34 12.49
N ILE A 968 24.30 40.57 12.00
CA ILE A 968 24.63 40.50 10.57
C ILE A 968 23.49 39.80 9.81
N GLU A 969 22.95 38.71 10.37
CA GLU A 969 21.80 37.99 9.82
C GLU A 969 20.55 38.88 9.81
N ALA A 970 20.25 39.58 10.90
CA ALA A 970 19.15 40.55 10.92
C ALA A 970 19.32 41.66 9.86
N ALA A 971 20.55 42.17 9.67
CA ALA A 971 20.83 43.14 8.61
C ALA A 971 20.70 42.54 7.19
N LYS A 972 21.04 41.25 7.02
CA LYS A 972 20.84 40.50 5.77
C LYS A 972 19.36 40.31 5.50
N GLU A 973 18.59 39.87 6.47
CA GLU A 973 17.13 39.71 6.37
C GLU A 973 16.46 41.03 6.00
N ALA A 974 16.84 42.11 6.69
CA ALA A 974 16.34 43.45 6.38
C ALA A 974 16.72 43.91 4.96
N TYR A 975 17.91 43.55 4.44
CA TYR A 975 18.29 43.81 3.05
C TYR A 975 17.53 42.93 2.04
N VAL A 976 17.36 41.65 2.34
CA VAL A 976 16.66 40.69 1.46
C VAL A 976 15.19 41.08 1.32
N ALA A 977 14.58 41.59 2.40
CA ALA A 977 13.22 42.10 2.43
C ALA A 977 13.00 43.38 1.60
N LEU A 978 14.06 44.04 1.14
CA LEU A 978 13.93 45.19 0.23
C LEU A 978 13.48 44.74 -1.17
N THR A 979 12.61 45.52 -1.80
CA THR A 979 12.27 45.38 -3.22
C THR A 979 13.49 45.69 -4.11
N ASP A 980 13.48 45.27 -5.37
CA ASP A 980 14.61 45.54 -6.29
C ASP A 980 14.84 47.05 -6.47
N VAL A 981 13.77 47.83 -6.54
CA VAL A 981 13.82 49.30 -6.60
C VAL A 981 14.47 49.88 -5.33
N GLN A 982 14.10 49.37 -4.15
CA GLN A 982 14.71 49.80 -2.88
C GLN A 982 16.19 49.39 -2.78
N LYS A 983 16.56 48.20 -3.27
CA LYS A 983 17.96 47.75 -3.31
C LYS A 983 18.83 48.66 -4.18
N GLU A 984 18.31 49.19 -5.28
CA GLU A 984 19.03 50.14 -6.15
C GLU A 984 19.31 51.50 -5.48
N LEU A 985 18.48 51.91 -4.52
CA LEU A 985 18.67 53.13 -3.74
C LEU A 985 19.72 53.00 -2.64
N LEU A 986 20.09 51.78 -2.27
CA LEU A 986 21.07 51.50 -1.23
C LEU A 986 22.50 51.76 -1.75
N ASP A 987 23.38 52.27 -0.88
CA ASP A 987 24.79 52.46 -1.23
C ASP A 987 25.43 51.10 -1.55
N LYS A 988 25.92 50.95 -2.79
CA LYS A 988 26.53 49.71 -3.28
C LYS A 988 27.72 49.24 -2.44
N GLU A 989 28.46 50.17 -1.82
CA GLU A 989 29.56 49.82 -0.92
C GLU A 989 29.06 49.29 0.42
N LEU A 990 27.90 49.76 0.92
CA LEU A 990 27.26 49.18 2.11
C LEU A 990 26.72 47.78 1.82
N VAL A 991 26.05 47.59 0.67
CA VAL A 991 25.57 46.27 0.24
C VAL A 991 26.72 45.29 0.12
N LYS A 992 27.79 45.68 -0.58
CA LYS A 992 28.99 44.86 -0.71
C LYS A 992 29.58 44.51 0.65
N ALA A 993 29.70 45.48 1.56
CA ALA A 993 30.20 45.22 2.90
C ALA A 993 29.31 44.23 3.68
N LEU A 994 27.98 44.29 3.55
CA LEU A 994 27.08 43.30 4.15
C LEU A 994 27.27 41.91 3.53
N MET A 995 27.34 41.82 2.20
CA MET A 995 27.52 40.56 1.48
C MET A 995 28.85 39.89 1.81
N ASP A 996 29.94 40.66 1.89
CA ASP A 996 31.25 40.15 2.32
C ASP A 996 31.18 39.53 3.74
N LYS A 997 30.34 40.08 4.64
CA LYS A 997 30.11 39.51 5.98
C LYS A 997 29.25 38.25 5.93
N CYS A 998 28.22 38.24 5.09
CA CYS A 998 27.36 37.08 4.89
C CYS A 998 28.15 35.91 4.30
N GLU A 999 29.01 36.16 3.31
CA GLU A 999 29.91 35.17 2.74
C GLU A 999 30.89 34.63 3.80
N ALA A 1000 31.37 35.50 4.70
CA ALA A 1000 32.18 35.09 5.84
C ALA A 1000 31.44 34.18 6.84
N ILE A 1001 30.13 34.38 7.05
CA ILE A 1001 29.28 33.48 7.87
C ILE A 1001 29.04 32.17 7.11
N ALA A 1002 28.63 32.23 5.85
CA ALA A 1002 28.39 31.05 5.01
C ALA A 1002 29.63 30.16 4.89
N LYS A 1003 30.83 30.75 4.83
CA LYS A 1003 32.09 30.01 4.87
C LYS A 1003 32.25 29.23 6.18
N ALA A 1004 31.91 29.81 7.32
CA ALA A 1004 31.97 29.14 8.61
C ALA A 1004 30.88 28.06 8.77
N ASP A 1005 29.66 28.31 8.28
CA ASP A 1005 28.58 27.32 8.26
C ASP A 1005 28.95 26.12 7.37
N SER A 1006 29.56 26.37 6.20
CA SER A 1006 30.08 25.30 5.33
C SER A 1006 31.16 24.47 6.03
N VAL A 1007 32.03 25.09 6.83
CA VAL A 1007 32.99 24.36 7.67
C VAL A 1007 32.27 23.51 8.72
N SER A 1008 31.26 24.05 9.40
CA SER A 1008 30.45 23.28 10.37
C SER A 1008 29.77 22.09 9.70
N ALA A 1009 29.16 22.27 8.53
CA ALA A 1009 28.53 21.19 7.76
C ALA A 1009 29.54 20.12 7.32
N MET A 1010 30.73 20.50 6.85
CA MET A 1010 31.80 19.56 6.52
C MET A 1010 32.25 18.73 7.74
N ILE A 1011 32.21 19.33 8.93
CA ILE A 1011 32.55 18.64 10.18
C ILE A 1011 31.41 17.73 10.65
N GLU A 1012 30.16 18.18 10.57
CA GLU A 1012 28.97 17.39 10.92
C GLU A 1012 28.79 16.18 9.97
N ALA A 1013 29.17 16.32 8.70
CA ALA A 1013 29.19 15.25 7.71
C ALA A 1013 30.32 14.22 7.91
N LEU A 1014 31.22 14.42 8.88
CA LEU A 1014 32.18 13.40 9.27
C LEU A 1014 31.42 12.27 9.99
N GLY A 1015 30.94 11.31 9.21
CA GLY A 1015 30.31 10.09 9.72
C GLY A 1015 31.28 9.19 10.48
N GLU A 1016 30.97 7.90 10.57
CA GLU A 1016 31.82 6.97 11.32
C GLU A 1016 33.26 6.92 10.77
N VAL A 1017 34.24 7.15 11.65
CA VAL A 1017 35.65 7.26 11.29
C VAL A 1017 36.19 5.88 10.90
N SER A 1018 36.51 5.69 9.63
CA SER A 1018 37.05 4.44 9.07
C SER A 1018 38.44 4.67 8.45
N LEU A 1019 39.27 3.62 8.36
CA LEU A 1019 40.62 3.69 7.77
C LEU A 1019 40.58 3.62 6.24
N THR A 1020 39.84 4.53 5.61
CA THR A 1020 39.79 4.70 4.15
C THR A 1020 40.48 5.98 3.71
N ASP A 1021 40.87 6.03 2.44
CA ASP A 1021 41.51 7.21 1.86
C ASP A 1021 40.49 8.38 1.80
N GLU A 1022 39.23 8.07 1.51
CA GLU A 1022 38.12 9.04 1.48
C GLU A 1022 37.86 9.66 2.86
N CYS A 1023 37.82 8.85 3.93
CA CYS A 1023 37.61 9.35 5.30
C CYS A 1023 38.77 10.25 5.74
N ARG A 1024 40.01 9.86 5.42
CA ARG A 1024 41.20 10.68 5.70
C ARG A 1024 41.16 12.01 4.97
N GLU A 1025 40.81 12.01 3.69
CA GLU A 1025 40.72 13.21 2.87
C GLU A 1025 39.59 14.14 3.36
N ALA A 1026 38.45 13.59 3.75
CA ALA A 1026 37.34 14.35 4.34
C ALA A 1026 37.74 15.04 5.66
N ILE A 1027 38.38 14.31 6.58
CA ILE A 1027 38.88 14.87 7.86
C ILE A 1027 39.95 15.95 7.61
N GLN A 1028 40.83 15.75 6.62
CA GLN A 1028 41.85 16.74 6.25
C GLN A 1028 41.24 17.98 5.60
N ALA A 1029 40.25 17.81 4.73
CA ALA A 1029 39.53 18.90 4.08
C ALA A 1029 38.76 19.74 5.10
N ALA A 1030 38.01 19.11 6.01
CA ALA A 1030 37.29 19.79 7.09
C ALA A 1030 38.26 20.58 8.00
N LYS A 1031 39.42 20.00 8.34
CA LYS A 1031 40.45 20.69 9.12
C LYS A 1031 41.07 21.86 8.37
N ALA A 1032 41.41 21.68 7.09
CA ALA A 1032 42.00 22.74 6.27
C ALA A 1032 41.02 23.89 6.07
N ALA A 1033 39.72 23.59 5.89
CA ALA A 1033 38.66 24.58 5.82
C ALA A 1033 38.54 25.37 7.13
N TYR A 1034 38.51 24.69 8.28
CA TYR A 1034 38.50 25.32 9.61
C TYR A 1034 39.74 26.19 9.88
N ASP A 1035 40.93 25.72 9.50
CA ASP A 1035 42.17 26.48 9.65
C ASP A 1035 42.23 27.71 8.74
N GLY A 1036 41.52 27.66 7.61
CA GLY A 1036 41.36 28.77 6.66
C GLY A 1036 40.35 29.84 7.11
N LEU A 1037 39.71 29.69 8.27
CA LEU A 1037 38.92 30.73 8.92
C LEU A 1037 39.82 31.68 9.73
N SER A 1038 39.45 32.96 9.78
CA SER A 1038 40.08 33.92 10.71
C SER A 1038 39.72 33.57 12.17
N ASP A 1039 40.52 34.05 13.14
CA ASP A 1039 40.29 33.75 14.55
C ASP A 1039 38.91 34.23 15.06
N ALA A 1040 38.37 35.30 14.49
CA ALA A 1040 37.01 35.76 14.77
C ALA A 1040 35.96 34.79 14.19
N GLN A 1041 36.12 34.36 12.93
CA GLN A 1041 35.18 33.44 12.27
C GLN A 1041 35.16 32.05 12.92
N LYS A 1042 36.30 31.57 13.43
CA LYS A 1042 36.37 30.28 14.14
C LYS A 1042 35.40 30.18 15.31
N THR A 1043 35.05 31.31 15.93
CA THR A 1043 34.07 31.33 17.03
C THR A 1043 32.65 30.98 16.59
N LEU A 1044 32.33 31.07 15.28
CA LEU A 1044 31.04 30.65 14.72
C LEU A 1044 30.89 29.12 14.66
N VAL A 1045 32.00 28.39 14.62
CA VAL A 1045 31.98 26.93 14.72
C VAL A 1045 31.84 26.58 16.19
N SER A 1046 30.76 25.85 16.52
CA SER A 1046 30.46 25.53 17.92
C SER A 1046 31.60 24.70 18.55
N LYS A 1047 31.76 24.82 19.87
CA LYS A 1047 32.76 24.02 20.60
C LYS A 1047 32.50 22.51 20.46
N GLU A 1048 31.24 22.12 20.34
CA GLU A 1048 30.84 20.73 20.14
C GLU A 1048 31.21 20.23 18.75
N THR A 1049 30.90 20.99 17.71
CA THR A 1049 31.28 20.68 16.32
C THR A 1049 32.81 20.61 16.20
N LEU A 1050 33.55 21.56 16.80
CA LEU A 1050 35.01 21.48 16.83
C LEU A 1050 35.51 20.22 17.56
N ALA A 1051 34.86 19.83 18.67
CA ALA A 1051 35.20 18.60 19.38
C ALA A 1051 34.97 17.35 18.52
N LYS A 1052 33.96 17.33 17.63
CA LYS A 1052 33.75 16.25 16.65
C LYS A 1052 34.91 16.15 15.67
N LEU A 1053 35.39 17.28 15.12
CA LEU A 1053 36.56 17.29 14.25
C LEU A 1053 37.83 16.80 14.97
N GLU A 1054 38.06 17.25 16.21
CA GLU A 1054 39.20 16.82 17.01
C GLU A 1054 39.11 15.33 17.39
N ALA A 1055 37.91 14.85 17.74
CA ALA A 1055 37.66 13.45 18.04
C ALA A 1055 37.86 12.58 16.79
N ALA A 1056 37.37 13.00 15.63
CA ALA A 1056 37.58 12.28 14.37
C ALA A 1056 39.07 12.19 13.99
N GLN A 1057 39.82 13.28 14.18
CA GLN A 1057 41.27 13.29 13.99
C GLN A 1057 42.02 12.37 14.96
N GLN A 1058 41.60 12.35 16.23
CA GLN A 1058 42.19 11.49 17.24
C GLN A 1058 41.84 10.02 17.00
N ASP A 1059 40.59 9.71 16.68
CA ASP A 1059 40.13 8.34 16.42
C ASP A 1059 40.78 7.78 15.15
N TYR A 1060 40.84 8.54 14.06
CA TYR A 1060 41.54 8.10 12.84
C TYR A 1060 43.01 7.81 13.13
N LYS A 1061 43.71 8.69 13.87
CA LYS A 1061 45.11 8.46 14.30
C LYS A 1061 45.25 7.28 15.26
N ALA A 1062 44.28 7.08 16.15
CA ALA A 1062 44.29 5.97 17.11
C ALA A 1062 44.09 4.64 16.37
N LYS A 1063 43.15 4.57 15.43
CA LYS A 1063 42.92 3.43 14.53
C LYS A 1063 44.13 3.16 13.64
N GLU A 1064 44.76 4.19 13.08
CA GLU A 1064 45.99 4.06 12.29
C GLU A 1064 47.16 3.54 13.14
N ALA A 1065 47.32 4.06 14.36
CA ALA A 1065 48.33 3.61 15.30
C ALA A 1065 48.06 2.20 15.85
N GLN A 1066 46.78 1.81 16.00
CA GLN A 1066 46.36 0.47 16.38
C GLN A 1066 46.64 -0.52 15.25
N ALA A 1067 46.27 -0.21 14.01
CA ALA A 1067 46.61 -1.01 12.83
C ALA A 1067 48.13 -1.18 12.68
N ALA A 1068 48.91 -0.11 12.93
CA ALA A 1068 50.38 -0.18 12.94
C ALA A 1068 50.95 -1.02 14.10
N LYS A 1069 50.34 -0.98 15.29
CA LYS A 1069 50.69 -1.84 16.43
C LYS A 1069 50.32 -3.30 16.17
N GLU A 1070 49.19 -3.57 15.52
CA GLU A 1070 48.74 -4.91 15.11
C GLU A 1070 49.65 -5.49 14.02
N GLU A 1071 50.08 -4.69 13.05
CA GLU A 1071 51.08 -5.03 12.03
C GLU A 1071 52.46 -5.33 12.67
N ALA A 1072 52.86 -4.56 13.69
CA ALA A 1072 54.09 -4.80 14.46
C ALA A 1072 54.00 -6.02 15.38
N ALA A 1073 52.84 -6.27 16.00
CA ALA A 1073 52.55 -7.45 16.80
C ALA A 1073 52.49 -8.72 15.95
N LYS A 1074 51.99 -8.63 14.71
CA LYS A 1074 51.98 -9.70 13.70
C LYS A 1074 53.39 -10.11 13.30
N LYS A 1075 54.31 -9.16 13.14
CA LYS A 1075 55.76 -9.42 12.95
C LYS A 1075 56.43 -10.05 14.17
N ALA A 1076 56.07 -9.65 15.39
CA ALA A 1076 56.60 -10.23 16.62
C ALA A 1076 56.02 -11.65 16.91
N ALA A 1077 54.77 -11.90 16.53
CA ALA A 1077 54.09 -13.20 16.67
C ALA A 1077 54.61 -14.26 15.68
N GLU A 1078 54.99 -13.85 14.46
CA GLU A 1078 55.65 -14.71 13.47
C GLU A 1078 56.99 -15.28 13.97
N GLU A 1079 57.71 -14.54 14.82
CA GLU A 1079 58.99 -14.95 15.40
C GLU A 1079 58.82 -15.88 16.64
N ALA A 1080 57.76 -15.69 17.42
CA ALA A 1080 57.42 -16.54 18.57
C ALA A 1080 56.76 -17.88 18.19
N ALA A 1081 55.94 -17.91 17.13
CA ALA A 1081 55.22 -19.11 16.67
C ALA A 1081 56.12 -20.21 16.09
N LYS A 1082 57.34 -19.85 15.64
CA LYS A 1082 58.33 -20.82 15.14
C LYS A 1082 58.92 -21.73 16.24
N LYS A 1083 58.83 -21.31 17.51
CA LYS A 1083 59.47 -22.02 18.64
C LYS A 1083 58.52 -22.86 19.50
N ALA A 1084 57.21 -22.63 19.43
CA ALA A 1084 56.22 -23.31 20.29
C ALA A 1084 55.37 -24.38 19.57
N ALA A 1085 55.36 -24.43 18.23
CA ALA A 1085 54.64 -25.45 17.47
C ALA A 1085 55.25 -26.88 17.57
N ASP A 1086 56.46 -27.02 18.13
CA ASP A 1086 57.08 -28.32 18.41
C ASP A 1086 56.60 -28.96 19.73
N GLU A 1087 55.92 -28.25 20.64
CA GLU A 1087 55.68 -28.77 22.01
C GLU A 1087 54.24 -29.09 22.41
N ALA A 1088 53.23 -28.78 21.59
CA ALA A 1088 51.85 -29.01 22.01
C ALA A 1088 50.94 -29.55 20.90
N ALA A 1089 51.34 -30.67 20.32
CA ALA A 1089 50.45 -31.79 19.98
C ALA A 1089 49.74 -32.37 21.24
N LYS A 1090 49.37 -31.53 22.20
CA LYS A 1090 48.80 -31.93 23.48
C LYS A 1090 47.71 -30.95 23.86
N LYS A 1091 46.48 -31.46 23.77
CA LYS A 1091 45.25 -30.95 24.41
C LYS A 1091 44.74 -29.65 23.78
N ALA A 1092 43.76 -29.77 22.89
CA ALA A 1092 42.34 -29.61 23.24
C ALA A 1092 41.98 -28.14 23.51
N THR A 1093 41.00 -27.62 22.76
CA THR A 1093 40.32 -26.29 22.80
C THR A 1093 40.66 -25.25 21.70
N SER A 1094 39.61 -24.51 21.29
CA SER A 1094 39.49 -23.29 20.45
C SER A 1094 39.70 -23.37 18.91
N ALA A 1095 38.58 -23.31 18.17
CA ALA A 1095 38.46 -23.00 16.73
C ALA A 1095 38.28 -21.46 16.56
N ARG A 1096 38.66 -20.75 15.49
CA ARG A 1096 38.76 -21.06 14.04
C ARG A 1096 39.88 -20.18 13.40
N ASN A 1097 40.83 -20.78 12.66
CA ASN A 1097 41.77 -20.07 11.76
C ASN A 1097 42.33 -21.03 10.67
N PRO A 1098 42.68 -20.56 9.44
CA PRO A 1098 43.20 -21.41 8.37
C PRO A 1098 44.54 -22.10 8.72
N GLN A 1099 44.58 -23.43 8.61
CA GLN A 1099 45.79 -24.28 8.64
C GLN A 1099 46.90 -23.73 7.73
N ALA A 1100 48.14 -23.70 8.24
CA ALA A 1100 49.30 -23.10 7.58
C ALA A 1100 49.64 -23.69 6.19
N ALA A 1101 50.25 -22.90 5.30
CA ALA A 1101 50.70 -23.35 3.99
C ALA A 1101 51.74 -24.49 4.10
N GLY A 1102 51.59 -25.54 3.29
CA GLY A 1102 52.34 -26.80 3.35
C GLY A 1102 51.59 -27.93 4.07
N THR A 1103 50.56 -27.61 4.87
CA THR A 1103 49.78 -28.59 5.64
C THR A 1103 48.99 -29.52 4.74
N VAL A 1104 48.99 -30.83 5.01
CA VAL A 1104 48.21 -31.78 4.21
C VAL A 1104 46.85 -32.05 4.84
N LEU A 1105 45.82 -31.43 4.30
CA LEU A 1105 44.42 -31.63 4.70
C LEU A 1105 43.87 -32.92 4.07
N THR A 1106 43.04 -33.65 4.81
CA THR A 1106 42.25 -34.77 4.27
C THR A 1106 40.78 -34.39 4.38
N VAL A 1107 40.10 -34.27 3.24
CA VAL A 1107 38.68 -33.87 3.15
C VAL A 1107 37.98 -34.84 2.21
N GLY A 1108 37.00 -35.57 2.76
CA GLY A 1108 36.36 -36.70 2.08
C GLY A 1108 37.37 -37.73 1.57
N ALA A 1109 37.18 -38.21 0.34
CA ALA A 1109 38.05 -39.21 -0.27
C ALA A 1109 39.40 -38.65 -0.80
N ASN A 1110 39.81 -37.42 -0.45
CA ASN A 1110 40.94 -36.72 -1.06
C ASN A 1110 41.87 -36.07 -0.03
N ARG A 1111 43.13 -35.88 -0.42
CA ARG A 1111 44.16 -35.15 0.33
C ARG A 1111 44.64 -33.95 -0.47
N TYR A 1112 44.81 -32.83 0.22
CA TYR A 1112 45.20 -31.54 -0.31
C TYR A 1112 46.37 -30.99 0.50
N THR A 1113 47.23 -30.19 -0.10
CA THR A 1113 48.30 -29.47 0.61
C THR A 1113 47.91 -27.99 0.60
N VAL A 1114 47.76 -27.34 1.75
CA VAL A 1114 47.54 -25.88 1.80
C VAL A 1114 48.67 -25.19 1.04
N THR A 1115 48.31 -24.29 0.14
CA THR A 1115 49.26 -23.48 -0.65
C THR A 1115 49.26 -22.02 -0.21
N SER A 1116 48.15 -21.55 0.37
CA SER A 1116 48.02 -20.23 1.01
C SER A 1116 47.17 -20.41 2.26
N ALA A 1117 47.65 -19.95 3.41
CA ALA A 1117 46.87 -19.92 4.66
C ALA A 1117 46.34 -18.51 4.95
N SER A 1118 46.08 -17.71 3.91
CA SER A 1118 45.49 -16.38 4.05
C SER A 1118 44.19 -16.44 4.86
N ALA A 1119 44.04 -15.52 5.82
CA ALA A 1119 42.81 -15.40 6.62
C ALA A 1119 41.57 -15.06 5.77
N THR A 1120 41.75 -14.31 4.68
CA THR A 1120 40.66 -13.84 3.80
C THR A 1120 40.53 -14.63 2.49
N ALA A 1121 41.56 -15.39 2.10
CA ALA A 1121 41.55 -16.17 0.85
C ALA A 1121 42.48 -17.40 0.90
N PRO A 1122 42.21 -18.40 1.77
CA PRO A 1122 43.09 -19.55 1.90
C PRO A 1122 42.95 -20.49 0.69
N GLU A 1123 44.07 -21.10 0.27
CA GLU A 1123 44.15 -21.95 -0.92
C GLU A 1123 44.83 -23.29 -0.64
N VAL A 1124 44.52 -24.31 -1.43
CA VAL A 1124 45.16 -25.63 -1.39
C VAL A 1124 45.51 -26.17 -2.79
N ALA A 1125 46.52 -27.02 -2.85
CA ALA A 1125 46.83 -27.90 -3.98
C ALA A 1125 46.29 -29.32 -3.74
N PHE A 1126 45.62 -29.91 -4.71
CA PHE A 1126 45.25 -31.33 -4.64
C PHE A 1126 46.50 -32.22 -4.61
N LYS A 1127 46.65 -33.01 -3.54
CA LYS A 1127 47.84 -33.84 -3.29
C LYS A 1127 47.68 -35.28 -3.75
N GLN A 1128 46.58 -35.96 -3.40
CA GLN A 1128 46.27 -37.33 -3.84
C GLN A 1128 44.85 -37.74 -3.44
N ALA A 1129 44.25 -38.71 -4.15
CA ALA A 1129 43.04 -39.38 -3.64
C ALA A 1129 43.41 -40.45 -2.60
N THR A 1130 42.61 -40.59 -1.55
CA THR A 1130 42.87 -41.51 -0.43
C THR A 1130 42.80 -42.98 -0.87
N ASP A 1131 41.83 -43.34 -1.72
CA ASP A 1131 41.72 -44.69 -2.29
C ASP A 1131 42.43 -44.81 -3.65
N LYS A 1132 43.54 -45.56 -3.68
CA LYS A 1132 44.29 -45.87 -4.91
C LYS A 1132 43.56 -46.81 -5.88
N LYS A 1133 42.45 -47.43 -5.46
CA LYS A 1133 41.60 -48.31 -6.28
C LYS A 1133 40.38 -47.59 -6.86
N ALA A 1134 40.16 -46.32 -6.52
CA ALA A 1134 39.00 -45.55 -6.95
C ALA A 1134 38.85 -45.55 -8.49
N LYS A 1135 37.64 -45.85 -8.97
CA LYS A 1135 37.31 -45.83 -10.40
C LYS A 1135 37.05 -44.41 -10.93
N LYS A 1136 36.63 -43.49 -10.07
CA LYS A 1136 36.34 -42.09 -10.39
C LYS A 1136 36.94 -41.20 -9.30
N VAL A 1137 37.59 -40.11 -9.67
CA VAL A 1137 38.12 -39.11 -8.73
C VAL A 1137 37.62 -37.72 -9.12
N THR A 1138 37.16 -36.95 -8.15
CA THR A 1138 36.75 -35.55 -8.34
C THR A 1138 37.68 -34.64 -7.54
N ILE A 1139 38.24 -33.65 -8.21
CA ILE A 1139 39.04 -32.57 -7.62
C ILE A 1139 38.13 -31.33 -7.63
N PRO A 1140 37.59 -30.91 -6.47
CA PRO A 1140 36.61 -29.83 -6.39
C PRO A 1140 37.25 -28.46 -6.59
N ALA A 1141 36.43 -27.41 -6.71
CA ALA A 1141 36.88 -26.03 -6.86
C ALA A 1141 37.30 -25.38 -5.53
N ALA A 1142 36.73 -25.84 -4.41
CA ALA A 1142 37.07 -25.48 -3.04
C ALA A 1142 36.86 -26.69 -2.10
N ILE A 1143 37.42 -26.66 -0.90
CA ILE A 1143 37.17 -27.63 0.18
C ILE A 1143 37.02 -26.92 1.52
N GLN A 1144 36.19 -27.45 2.41
CA GLN A 1144 36.08 -26.96 3.79
C GLN A 1144 36.77 -27.94 4.74
N HIS A 1145 37.57 -27.42 5.67
CA HIS A 1145 38.23 -28.22 6.71
C HIS A 1145 38.28 -27.40 8.01
N ASN A 1146 37.67 -27.93 9.08
CA ASN A 1146 37.57 -27.29 10.40
C ASN A 1146 37.01 -25.85 10.35
N GLY A 1147 35.88 -25.66 9.67
CA GLY A 1147 35.20 -24.37 9.58
C GLY A 1147 35.82 -23.36 8.61
N VAL A 1148 36.96 -23.67 7.98
CA VAL A 1148 37.63 -22.78 7.02
C VAL A 1148 37.50 -23.31 5.60
N VAL A 1149 37.11 -22.45 4.65
CA VAL A 1149 36.92 -22.77 3.22
C VAL A 1149 38.18 -22.42 2.42
N TYR A 1150 38.86 -23.43 1.86
CA TYR A 1150 40.05 -23.27 1.01
C TYR A 1150 39.72 -23.40 -0.48
N LYS A 1151 40.20 -22.47 -1.31
CA LYS A 1151 40.14 -22.56 -2.77
C LYS A 1151 41.15 -23.58 -3.31
N VAL A 1152 40.73 -24.53 -4.14
CA VAL A 1152 41.67 -25.52 -4.73
C VAL A 1152 42.26 -24.95 -6.03
N THR A 1153 43.51 -24.48 -5.98
CA THR A 1153 44.13 -23.72 -7.09
C THR A 1153 45.15 -24.50 -7.91
N SER A 1154 45.60 -25.68 -7.46
CA SER A 1154 46.52 -26.50 -8.25
C SER A 1154 46.42 -28.01 -7.98
N ILE A 1155 47.01 -28.83 -8.86
CA ILE A 1155 47.21 -30.27 -8.67
C ILE A 1155 48.71 -30.54 -8.52
N ALA A 1156 49.13 -31.16 -7.43
CA ALA A 1156 50.53 -31.36 -7.10
C ALA A 1156 51.25 -32.33 -8.06
N ASN A 1157 52.59 -32.29 -8.02
CA ASN A 1157 53.42 -33.23 -8.75
C ASN A 1157 53.15 -34.67 -8.29
N ASN A 1158 52.97 -35.60 -9.24
CA ASN A 1158 52.66 -37.02 -9.00
C ASN A 1158 51.34 -37.30 -8.25
N ALA A 1159 50.40 -36.35 -8.18
CA ALA A 1159 49.26 -36.42 -7.25
C ALA A 1159 48.39 -37.69 -7.37
N LEU A 1160 48.12 -38.13 -8.59
CA LEU A 1160 47.36 -39.34 -8.91
C LEU A 1160 48.22 -40.31 -9.72
N LYS A 1161 49.54 -40.30 -9.53
CA LYS A 1161 50.45 -41.18 -10.28
C LYS A 1161 50.22 -42.66 -9.92
N GLY A 1162 49.80 -43.46 -10.89
CA GLY A 1162 49.73 -44.92 -10.79
C GLY A 1162 48.40 -45.44 -10.26
N TYR A 1163 47.31 -44.68 -10.40
CA TYR A 1163 45.95 -45.05 -10.05
C TYR A 1163 45.37 -45.95 -11.16
N LYS A 1164 45.90 -47.18 -11.24
CA LYS A 1164 45.67 -48.14 -12.34
C LYS A 1164 44.21 -48.58 -12.53
N LYS A 1165 43.32 -48.30 -11.57
CA LYS A 1165 41.89 -48.63 -11.63
C LYS A 1165 41.01 -47.42 -11.99
N MET A 1166 41.56 -46.20 -11.94
CA MET A 1166 40.83 -44.98 -12.25
C MET A 1166 40.48 -44.91 -13.73
N THR A 1167 39.23 -44.60 -14.02
CA THR A 1167 38.67 -44.50 -15.38
C THR A 1167 38.21 -43.09 -15.72
N THR A 1168 37.86 -42.29 -14.71
CA THR A 1168 37.39 -40.90 -14.89
C THR A 1168 37.99 -39.98 -13.84
N VAL A 1169 38.37 -38.77 -14.25
CA VAL A 1169 38.67 -37.67 -13.33
C VAL A 1169 37.97 -36.37 -13.76
N THR A 1170 37.45 -35.64 -12.78
CA THR A 1170 36.89 -34.29 -12.96
C THR A 1170 37.74 -33.27 -12.20
N ILE A 1171 38.17 -32.20 -12.87
CA ILE A 1171 39.03 -31.13 -12.35
C ILE A 1171 38.22 -29.84 -12.25
N GLY A 1172 38.14 -29.27 -11.05
CA GLY A 1172 37.34 -28.10 -10.68
C GLY A 1172 37.76 -26.80 -11.34
N GLU A 1173 36.95 -25.77 -11.11
CA GLU A 1173 36.95 -24.51 -11.87
C GLU A 1173 38.09 -23.55 -11.48
N ASN A 1174 38.62 -23.66 -10.26
CA ASN A 1174 39.66 -22.78 -9.73
C ASN A 1174 41.09 -23.22 -10.04
N ILE A 1175 41.29 -24.31 -10.78
CA ILE A 1175 42.62 -24.90 -10.99
C ILE A 1175 43.45 -24.08 -11.99
N ILE A 1176 44.55 -23.51 -11.51
CA ILE A 1176 45.48 -22.67 -12.28
C ILE A 1176 46.67 -23.49 -12.80
N SER A 1177 47.04 -24.61 -12.14
CA SER A 1177 48.12 -25.47 -12.61
C SER A 1177 47.98 -26.97 -12.31
N ILE A 1178 48.50 -27.81 -13.20
CA ILE A 1178 48.58 -29.27 -13.07
C ILE A 1178 50.05 -29.70 -13.03
N GLY A 1179 50.44 -30.43 -11.99
CA GLY A 1179 51.82 -30.82 -11.71
C GLY A 1179 52.43 -31.84 -12.68
N LYS A 1180 53.77 -31.96 -12.62
CA LYS A 1180 54.57 -32.95 -13.33
C LYS A 1180 54.13 -34.36 -12.91
N ASN A 1181 53.93 -35.25 -13.88
CA ASN A 1181 53.48 -36.64 -13.67
C ASN A 1181 52.15 -36.81 -12.91
N ALA A 1182 51.29 -35.79 -12.82
CA ALA A 1182 50.10 -35.81 -11.96
C ALA A 1182 49.19 -37.04 -12.18
N PHE A 1183 48.99 -37.50 -13.41
CA PHE A 1183 48.17 -38.66 -13.80
C PHE A 1183 49.00 -39.75 -14.49
N SER A 1184 50.30 -39.81 -14.15
CA SER A 1184 51.24 -40.67 -14.86
C SER A 1184 51.07 -42.13 -14.45
N GLY A 1185 50.94 -43.04 -15.41
CA GLY A 1185 50.74 -44.48 -15.18
C GLY A 1185 49.29 -44.90 -14.95
N ASP A 1186 48.31 -44.01 -15.14
CA ASP A 1186 46.89 -44.28 -14.94
C ASP A 1186 46.27 -44.96 -16.17
N SER A 1187 46.71 -46.18 -16.45
CA SER A 1187 46.46 -46.88 -17.72
C SER A 1187 44.99 -47.08 -18.09
N ARG A 1188 44.07 -47.00 -17.11
CA ARG A 1188 42.62 -47.12 -17.32
C ARG A 1188 41.88 -45.77 -17.45
N LEU A 1189 42.56 -44.65 -17.24
CA LEU A 1189 41.94 -43.32 -17.28
C LEU A 1189 41.52 -42.97 -18.71
N LYS A 1190 40.21 -42.91 -18.95
CA LYS A 1190 39.58 -42.71 -20.27
C LYS A 1190 38.84 -41.38 -20.39
N LYS A 1191 38.34 -40.81 -19.29
CA LYS A 1191 37.57 -39.55 -19.32
C LYS A 1191 38.19 -38.56 -18.35
N ILE A 1192 38.63 -37.41 -18.86
CA ILE A 1192 39.19 -36.32 -18.08
C ILE A 1192 38.34 -35.09 -18.39
N THR A 1193 37.71 -34.48 -17.38
CA THR A 1193 36.95 -33.24 -17.56
C THR A 1193 37.68 -32.13 -16.83
N ILE A 1194 38.08 -31.09 -17.56
CA ILE A 1194 38.67 -29.88 -17.00
C ILE A 1194 37.62 -28.79 -17.07
N LYS A 1195 37.15 -28.31 -15.91
CA LYS A 1195 36.17 -27.22 -15.84
C LYS A 1195 36.82 -25.84 -15.74
N SER A 1196 38.06 -25.75 -15.25
CA SER A 1196 38.77 -24.48 -15.11
C SER A 1196 38.92 -23.71 -16.42
N ALA A 1197 38.53 -22.44 -16.38
CA ALA A 1197 38.76 -21.46 -17.43
C ALA A 1197 40.14 -20.78 -17.33
N SER A 1198 40.82 -20.91 -16.18
CA SER A 1198 42.03 -20.16 -15.80
C SER A 1198 43.29 -21.02 -15.71
N LEU A 1199 43.31 -22.22 -16.31
CA LEU A 1199 44.47 -23.12 -16.31
C LEU A 1199 45.63 -22.54 -17.12
N LYS A 1200 46.72 -22.17 -16.43
CA LYS A 1200 47.91 -21.52 -17.02
C LYS A 1200 49.05 -22.50 -17.29
N LYS A 1201 49.20 -23.58 -16.51
CA LYS A 1201 50.40 -24.45 -16.57
C LYS A 1201 50.09 -25.94 -16.42
N ILE A 1202 50.64 -26.76 -17.32
CA ILE A 1202 50.63 -28.23 -17.20
C ILE A 1202 52.07 -28.76 -17.21
N GLY A 1203 52.41 -29.52 -16.17
CA GLY A 1203 53.73 -30.09 -15.94
C GLY A 1203 54.11 -31.16 -16.96
N LYS A 1204 55.43 -31.38 -17.12
CA LYS A 1204 55.97 -32.40 -18.02
C LYS A 1204 55.42 -33.78 -17.61
N ASN A 1205 55.04 -34.60 -18.60
CA ASN A 1205 54.51 -35.96 -18.40
C ASN A 1205 53.26 -36.07 -17.50
N ALA A 1206 52.52 -34.98 -17.27
CA ALA A 1206 51.31 -34.99 -16.45
C ALA A 1206 50.34 -36.13 -16.81
N PHE A 1207 50.20 -36.46 -18.10
CA PHE A 1207 49.28 -37.50 -18.58
C PHE A 1207 50.01 -38.71 -19.19
N LYS A 1208 51.25 -38.97 -18.77
CA LYS A 1208 52.06 -40.05 -19.34
C LYS A 1208 51.49 -41.42 -18.97
N GLY A 1209 51.11 -42.23 -19.96
CA GLY A 1209 50.63 -43.60 -19.72
C GLY A 1209 49.15 -43.72 -19.36
N ILE A 1210 48.35 -42.69 -19.61
CA ILE A 1210 46.88 -42.80 -19.62
C ILE A 1210 46.38 -43.61 -20.83
N SER A 1211 45.09 -43.96 -20.87
CA SER A 1211 44.52 -44.71 -22.00
C SER A 1211 44.71 -43.97 -23.33
N LYS A 1212 45.19 -44.68 -24.37
CA LYS A 1212 45.30 -44.14 -25.73
C LYS A 1212 43.96 -43.71 -26.34
N LYS A 1213 42.84 -44.22 -25.80
CA LYS A 1213 41.46 -43.85 -26.16
C LYS A 1213 40.86 -42.76 -25.26
N ALA A 1214 41.67 -42.11 -24.43
CA ALA A 1214 41.16 -41.11 -23.50
C ALA A 1214 40.56 -39.90 -24.24
N THR A 1215 39.58 -39.26 -23.60
CA THR A 1215 39.00 -37.99 -24.00
C THR A 1215 39.20 -36.97 -22.89
N ILE A 1216 39.76 -35.81 -23.23
CA ILE A 1216 39.90 -34.65 -22.35
C ILE A 1216 38.87 -33.60 -22.79
N LYS A 1217 37.84 -33.35 -21.98
CA LYS A 1217 36.85 -32.29 -22.20
C LYS A 1217 37.34 -31.01 -21.53
N VAL A 1218 37.34 -29.90 -22.26
CA VAL A 1218 37.77 -28.57 -21.77
C VAL A 1218 36.68 -27.53 -22.04
N PRO A 1219 36.69 -26.35 -21.39
CA PRO A 1219 35.72 -25.31 -21.68
C PRO A 1219 35.80 -24.87 -23.16
N LYS A 1220 34.63 -24.66 -23.80
CA LYS A 1220 34.51 -24.38 -25.24
C LYS A 1220 35.43 -23.23 -25.68
N LYS A 1221 35.44 -22.12 -24.92
CA LYS A 1221 36.26 -20.92 -25.17
C LYS A 1221 37.77 -21.19 -25.03
N GLN A 1222 38.17 -22.17 -24.21
CA GLN A 1222 39.59 -22.48 -23.94
C GLN A 1222 40.16 -23.61 -24.82
N LYS A 1223 39.34 -24.24 -25.68
CA LYS A 1223 39.73 -25.41 -26.48
C LYS A 1223 41.01 -25.22 -27.28
N LYS A 1224 41.17 -24.07 -27.96
CA LYS A 1224 42.37 -23.76 -28.78
C LYS A 1224 43.61 -23.61 -27.90
N ALA A 1225 43.53 -22.83 -26.82
CA ALA A 1225 44.63 -22.60 -25.89
C ALA A 1225 45.03 -23.91 -25.16
N TYR A 1226 44.07 -24.70 -24.72
CA TYR A 1226 44.33 -25.92 -23.95
C TYR A 1226 44.83 -27.06 -24.82
N THR A 1227 44.42 -27.12 -26.10
CA THR A 1227 45.03 -28.02 -27.09
C THR A 1227 46.53 -27.75 -27.23
N LYS A 1228 46.96 -26.48 -27.22
CA LYS A 1228 48.37 -26.08 -27.23
C LYS A 1228 49.08 -26.45 -25.92
N LEU A 1229 48.46 -26.15 -24.77
CA LEU A 1229 48.99 -26.46 -23.43
C LEU A 1229 49.13 -27.96 -23.17
N LEU A 1230 48.21 -28.79 -23.67
CA LEU A 1230 48.25 -30.24 -23.52
C LEU A 1230 49.27 -30.89 -24.46
N LYS A 1231 49.72 -30.22 -25.52
CA LYS A 1231 50.72 -30.76 -26.45
C LYS A 1231 52.01 -31.17 -25.70
N LYS A 1232 52.50 -32.38 -25.97
CA LYS A 1232 53.71 -32.97 -25.35
C LYS A 1232 53.65 -33.09 -23.81
N LYS A 1233 52.46 -33.23 -23.20
CA LYS A 1233 52.31 -33.45 -21.74
C LYS A 1233 52.22 -34.93 -21.32
N GLY A 1234 52.57 -35.85 -22.22
CA GLY A 1234 52.79 -37.27 -21.93
C GLY A 1234 51.70 -38.21 -22.45
N GLN A 1235 50.52 -37.70 -22.76
CA GLN A 1235 49.46 -38.48 -23.39
C GLN A 1235 49.78 -38.83 -24.85
N ALA A 1236 49.20 -39.92 -25.36
CA ALA A 1236 49.36 -40.33 -26.75
C ALA A 1236 48.69 -39.34 -27.72
N SER A 1237 49.20 -39.26 -28.95
CA SER A 1237 48.64 -38.41 -30.02
C SER A 1237 47.18 -38.75 -30.37
N THR A 1238 46.72 -39.95 -30.03
CA THR A 1238 45.35 -40.45 -30.27
C THR A 1238 44.32 -39.97 -29.23
N VAL A 1239 44.73 -39.33 -28.14
CA VAL A 1239 43.80 -38.81 -27.11
C VAL A 1239 43.02 -37.62 -27.67
N LYS A 1240 41.69 -37.69 -27.60
CA LYS A 1240 40.80 -36.66 -28.15
C LYS A 1240 40.64 -35.51 -27.16
N ILE A 1241 40.85 -34.27 -27.61
CA ILE A 1241 40.52 -33.05 -26.84
C ILE A 1241 39.20 -32.52 -27.40
N LYS A 1242 38.16 -32.51 -26.57
CA LYS A 1242 36.80 -32.13 -26.98
C LYS A 1242 36.41 -30.78 -26.45
#